data_AF-A0A7V7ZIG0-F1
#
_entry.id   AF-A0A7V7ZIG0-F1
#
_cell.length_a   1.000
_cell.length_b   1.000
_cell.length_c   1.000
_cell.angle_alpha   90.00
_cell.angle_beta   90.00
_cell.angle_gamma   90.00
#
_symmetry.space_group_name_H-M   'P 1'
#
loop_
_entity.id
_entity.type
_entity.pdbx_description
1 polymer ?
#
loop_
_entity_poly.entity_id
_entity_poly.type
_entity_poly.pdbx_seq_one_letter_code
_entity_poly.pdbx_strand_id
1 'polypeptide(L)'
;MSDSENIASDSPTVFEFMNQLNPKWNLDDWFAWPPDVFALTSLIFSRTGSYLLAVAPTKTWPESKTWDKDLEAYKKEWIENIVNENSHMEKLEKLKNKLRESAGRVTLRHLSALISPDTKKDLFDENEYVESKNENAYSYNQDDAWEVAKVLLELHAIADETCRGFGIPLVEHTDDNKEHDLRHKTKMVIFVANNLLSLHGTLSRLPKNIVSILPKLRTPTVGMTLRSVSHHLTSHQTEAEIRWRTMPLVNIDDNIVNILIIPWPFTIDTDRFRASTFATDRNSYENTRYFQYIGAKEEFKPDVAYDLIKNAEESIGRIHMVVLPEQALTEKQLDAFLSFLTKNQDRDKMPIVISGICGHAGDNLDEIDTGRLSNNMVYMSTFFAGKWYRMMQNKHHRWCLNQQQILQYKLGSVLTSKKLWWEATNFYMRRLSVLAANEWFTLCPLVCEDLARLDPVSELVRGIGPTLLIALLLDGPQSKARWSGRYASVMADDPGTSVLSLSALGMTKRGNDKRYKDGWKNIALWKDATHGYEEINIDYDEKIVNPSADVHVGVVLTINAGSDLDMTADGRHHENNSAIFVYQGVHQVNSIRAKGSEGVCKGSDIQDQAAFSEDNDFLEISLFTHLVDICIGLSRKSILDLNKYISGNKTGKVKNTIEKIIKYYIHPKMNIIHSKDRDSPEKLVKYTDFICDMLYKVNIDDYEKEESNYNDKYIKDLISVSGYMLFLVEENEKFRFGGLKILSYDVYGGIMTSSGDKSDSKIDGGDIYKSVGKLEKKNPQSVRILIYSALTILWAVHRRIEAKRSQGCFNKDDGILLRQIELMLSKNYDKQWLSVRNQGHQS
;
A
#
# COMPACT_ATOMS: atom_id res chain seq x y z
N MET A 1 18.59 -30.60 -33.80
CA MET A 1 18.75 -32.03 -33.45
C MET A 1 20.19 -32.23 -33.02
N SER A 2 20.43 -33.11 -32.04
CA SER A 2 21.73 -33.48 -31.43
C SER A 2 22.31 -32.68 -30.24
N ASP A 3 21.49 -31.96 -29.45
CA ASP A 3 21.91 -31.43 -28.12
C ASP A 3 20.89 -31.73 -26.99
N SER A 4 19.88 -32.56 -27.26
CA SER A 4 18.71 -32.77 -26.38
C SER A 4 18.76 -34.04 -25.51
N GLU A 5 19.82 -34.84 -25.57
CA GLU A 5 19.83 -36.22 -25.02
C GLU A 5 20.66 -36.40 -23.73
N ASN A 6 21.11 -35.33 -23.07
CA ASN A 6 21.98 -35.41 -21.88
C ASN A 6 21.54 -34.59 -20.65
N ILE A 7 20.24 -34.25 -20.53
CA ILE A 7 19.68 -33.54 -19.35
C ILE A 7 18.63 -34.44 -18.64
N ALA A 8 18.86 -35.75 -18.59
CA ALA A 8 17.81 -36.74 -18.29
C ALA A 8 17.73 -37.28 -16.85
N SER A 9 18.68 -36.96 -15.94
CA SER A 9 18.82 -37.69 -14.65
C SER A 9 18.17 -37.08 -13.41
N ASP A 10 18.29 -35.76 -13.14
CA ASP A 10 18.07 -35.23 -11.77
C ASP A 10 16.96 -34.16 -11.67
N SER A 11 15.70 -34.61 -11.62
CA SER A 11 14.60 -33.78 -11.12
C SER A 11 14.48 -33.97 -9.60
N PRO A 12 14.61 -32.93 -8.77
CA PRO A 12 14.63 -33.09 -7.32
C PRO A 12 13.29 -33.63 -6.80
N THR A 13 13.36 -34.40 -5.72
CA THR A 13 12.21 -34.69 -4.86
C THR A 13 11.64 -33.39 -4.28
N VAL A 14 10.36 -33.40 -3.86
CA VAL A 14 9.75 -32.24 -3.21
C VAL A 14 10.55 -31.81 -1.98
N PHE A 15 11.10 -32.75 -1.22
CA PHE A 15 11.99 -32.46 -0.07
C PHE A 15 13.37 -31.91 -0.46
N GLU A 16 14.02 -32.42 -1.51
CA GLU A 16 15.26 -31.81 -2.01
C GLU A 16 15.01 -30.40 -2.53
N PHE A 17 13.87 -30.16 -3.18
CA PHE A 17 13.50 -28.81 -3.62
C PHE A 17 13.28 -27.86 -2.45
N MET A 18 12.59 -28.27 -1.38
CA MET A 18 12.48 -27.49 -0.14
C MET A 18 13.86 -27.15 0.45
N ASN A 19 14.77 -28.11 0.48
CA ASN A 19 16.14 -27.92 0.98
C ASN A 19 16.98 -27.01 0.06
N GLN A 20 16.77 -27.04 -1.26
CA GLN A 20 17.38 -26.10 -2.20
C GLN A 20 16.87 -24.66 -2.02
N LEU A 21 15.58 -24.47 -1.74
CA LEU A 21 15.00 -23.14 -1.48
C LEU A 21 15.53 -22.53 -0.17
N ASN A 22 15.64 -23.33 0.90
CA ASN A 22 16.24 -22.88 2.15
C ASN A 22 16.84 -24.06 2.97
N PRO A 23 18.17 -24.30 2.91
CA PRO A 23 18.79 -25.45 3.57
C PRO A 23 18.91 -25.32 5.09
N LYS A 24 18.41 -24.22 5.67
CA LYS A 24 18.38 -24.00 7.13
C LYS A 24 17.00 -24.29 7.75
N TRP A 25 15.99 -24.58 6.94
CA TRP A 25 14.63 -24.82 7.40
C TRP A 25 14.29 -26.29 7.35
N ASN A 26 13.77 -26.82 8.45
CA ASN A 26 13.09 -28.11 8.46
C ASN A 26 11.59 -27.93 8.17
N LEU A 27 10.85 -29.04 8.15
CA LEU A 27 9.41 -29.03 7.87
C LEU A 27 8.57 -28.24 8.90
N ASP A 28 9.02 -28.13 10.15
CA ASP A 28 8.37 -27.29 11.17
C ASP A 28 8.60 -25.79 10.90
N ASP A 29 9.80 -25.40 10.46
CA ASP A 29 10.10 -24.01 10.11
C ASP A 29 9.26 -23.54 8.91
N TRP A 30 9.03 -24.38 7.90
CA TRP A 30 8.14 -24.07 6.77
C TRP A 30 6.68 -23.84 7.21
N PHE A 31 6.16 -24.71 8.08
CA PHE A 31 4.77 -24.64 8.56
C PHE A 31 4.55 -23.58 9.66
N ALA A 32 5.62 -22.96 10.18
CA ALA A 32 5.53 -21.90 11.18
C ALA A 32 4.93 -20.58 10.64
N TRP A 33 4.74 -20.41 9.34
CA TRP A 33 4.17 -19.19 8.74
C TRP A 33 3.44 -19.49 7.42
N PRO A 34 2.11 -19.24 7.30
CA PRO A 34 1.34 -19.65 6.13
C PRO A 34 1.84 -19.10 4.78
N PRO A 35 2.26 -17.81 4.66
CA PRO A 35 2.84 -17.29 3.42
C PRO A 35 4.07 -18.07 2.89
N ASP A 36 4.80 -18.81 3.73
CA ASP A 36 5.92 -19.62 3.27
C ASP A 36 5.48 -20.98 2.71
N VAL A 37 4.40 -21.55 3.25
CA VAL A 37 3.74 -22.74 2.66
C VAL A 37 3.07 -22.36 1.34
N PHE A 38 2.44 -21.19 1.27
CA PHE A 38 1.93 -20.64 0.02
C PHE A 38 3.06 -20.39 -1.00
N ALA A 39 4.21 -19.88 -0.56
CA ALA A 39 5.38 -19.71 -1.43
C ALA A 39 5.91 -21.04 -1.98
N LEU A 40 6.07 -22.05 -1.12
CA LEU A 40 6.54 -23.37 -1.50
C LEU A 40 5.61 -24.04 -2.52
N THR A 41 4.31 -24.08 -2.21
CA THR A 41 3.29 -24.67 -3.10
C THR A 41 3.23 -23.92 -4.43
N SER A 42 3.24 -22.59 -4.41
CA SER A 42 3.28 -21.76 -5.63
C SER A 42 4.50 -22.04 -6.50
N LEU A 43 5.69 -22.19 -5.91
CA LEU A 43 6.93 -22.51 -6.64
C LEU A 43 6.97 -23.94 -7.19
N ILE A 44 6.30 -24.89 -6.53
CA ILE A 44 6.10 -26.25 -7.08
C ILE A 44 5.10 -26.21 -8.23
N PHE A 45 3.98 -25.50 -8.06
CA PHE A 45 2.93 -25.39 -9.07
C PHE A 45 3.36 -24.65 -10.32
N SER A 46 4.15 -23.58 -10.21
CA SER A 46 4.68 -22.87 -11.38
C SER A 46 5.66 -23.72 -12.20
N ARG A 47 6.39 -24.64 -11.55
CA ARG A 47 7.34 -25.56 -12.21
C ARG A 47 6.69 -26.81 -12.79
N THR A 48 5.58 -27.28 -12.20
CA THR A 48 4.98 -28.59 -12.52
C THR A 48 3.65 -28.50 -13.24
N GLY A 49 2.98 -27.34 -13.22
CA GLY A 49 1.62 -27.16 -13.72
C GLY A 49 0.54 -27.89 -12.91
N SER A 50 0.91 -28.60 -11.83
CA SER A 50 0.00 -29.49 -11.10
C SER A 50 -1.15 -28.77 -10.38
N TYR A 51 -1.15 -27.43 -10.30
CA TYR A 51 -2.32 -26.64 -9.89
C TYR A 51 -3.56 -26.86 -10.79
N LEU A 52 -3.37 -27.29 -12.05
CA LEU A 52 -4.47 -27.64 -12.96
C LEU A 52 -5.31 -28.82 -12.43
N LEU A 53 -4.75 -29.65 -11.54
CA LEU A 53 -5.49 -30.72 -10.87
C LEU A 53 -6.55 -30.18 -9.90
N ALA A 54 -6.53 -28.89 -9.54
CA ALA A 54 -7.60 -28.26 -8.78
C ALA A 54 -8.95 -28.21 -9.53
N VAL A 55 -8.92 -28.28 -10.86
CA VAL A 55 -10.11 -28.17 -11.75
C VAL A 55 -10.30 -29.35 -12.69
N ALA A 56 -9.21 -30.03 -13.04
CA ALA A 56 -9.20 -31.25 -13.83
C ALA A 56 -8.49 -32.37 -13.04
N PRO A 57 -9.02 -32.77 -11.87
CA PRO A 57 -8.37 -33.74 -11.02
C PRO A 57 -8.41 -35.14 -11.64
N THR A 58 -7.36 -35.96 -11.37
CA THR A 58 -7.33 -37.35 -11.85
C THR A 58 -8.07 -38.33 -10.93
N LYS A 59 -8.42 -37.89 -9.71
CA LYS A 59 -9.31 -38.57 -8.75
C LYS A 59 -10.25 -37.55 -8.11
N THR A 60 -10.90 -37.85 -6.98
CA THR A 60 -11.80 -36.90 -6.30
C THR A 60 -11.04 -35.69 -5.74
N TRP A 61 -11.49 -34.48 -6.08
CA TRP A 61 -11.03 -33.21 -5.51
C TRP A 61 -12.16 -32.15 -5.54
N PRO A 62 -12.35 -31.35 -4.47
CA PRO A 62 -11.92 -31.63 -3.10
C PRO A 62 -12.63 -32.88 -2.55
N GLU A 63 -12.06 -33.56 -1.56
CA GLU A 63 -12.69 -34.77 -0.98
C GLU A 63 -13.90 -34.44 -0.11
N SER A 64 -13.89 -33.28 0.54
CA SER A 64 -14.93 -32.86 1.47
C SER A 64 -16.07 -32.13 0.75
N LYS A 65 -17.31 -32.57 1.01
CA LYS A 65 -18.52 -31.83 0.64
C LYS A 65 -18.75 -30.58 1.51
N THR A 66 -17.90 -30.35 2.51
CA THR A 66 -17.91 -29.20 3.41
C THR A 66 -16.58 -28.44 3.38
N TRP A 67 -15.91 -28.45 2.22
CA TRP A 67 -14.56 -27.90 2.03
C TRP A 67 -14.34 -26.51 2.67
N ASP A 68 -15.25 -25.57 2.45
CA ASP A 68 -15.14 -24.21 3.00
C ASP A 68 -15.18 -24.19 4.55
N LYS A 69 -15.97 -25.07 5.17
CA LYS A 69 -16.04 -25.22 6.63
C LYS A 69 -14.80 -25.90 7.20
N ASP A 70 -14.21 -26.83 6.44
CA ASP A 70 -12.96 -27.46 6.82
C ASP A 70 -11.80 -26.45 6.76
N LEU A 71 -11.76 -25.60 5.73
CA LEU A 71 -10.79 -24.50 5.58
C LEU A 71 -10.84 -23.50 6.74
N GLU A 72 -12.03 -23.01 7.13
CA GLU A 72 -12.16 -22.11 8.29
C GLU A 72 -11.68 -22.79 9.59
N ALA A 73 -11.91 -24.09 9.75
CA ALA A 73 -11.40 -24.84 10.89
C ALA A 73 -9.86 -25.00 10.86
N TYR A 74 -9.25 -25.22 9.69
CA TYR A 74 -7.79 -25.23 9.55
C TYR A 74 -7.17 -23.85 9.83
N LYS A 75 -7.75 -22.78 9.30
CA LYS A 75 -7.36 -21.39 9.55
C LYS A 75 -7.40 -21.05 11.04
N LYS A 76 -8.49 -21.41 11.73
CA LYS A 76 -8.61 -21.27 13.19
C LYS A 76 -7.48 -21.99 13.93
N GLU A 77 -7.24 -23.26 13.60
CA GLU A 77 -6.19 -24.10 14.20
C GLU A 77 -4.78 -23.52 13.96
N TRP A 78 -4.50 -23.00 12.76
CA TRP A 78 -3.19 -22.42 12.42
C TRP A 78 -2.97 -21.05 13.09
N ILE A 79 -3.98 -20.17 13.11
CA ILE A 79 -3.95 -18.90 13.85
C ILE A 79 -3.75 -19.16 15.34
N GLU A 80 -4.45 -20.15 15.92
CA GLU A 80 -4.24 -20.56 17.30
C GLU A 80 -2.80 -21.04 17.55
N ASN A 81 -2.18 -21.78 16.62
CA ASN A 81 -0.79 -22.22 16.75
C ASN A 81 0.26 -21.13 16.51
N ILE A 82 -0.04 -20.09 15.76
CA ILE A 82 0.85 -18.91 15.66
C ILE A 82 0.85 -18.14 16.99
N VAL A 83 -0.26 -18.13 17.73
CA VAL A 83 -0.46 -17.30 18.94
C VAL A 83 -0.41 -18.09 20.27
N ASN A 84 -0.48 -19.43 20.29
CA ASN A 84 -0.42 -20.24 21.51
C ASN A 84 0.74 -21.23 21.50
N GLU A 85 1.39 -21.43 22.65
CA GLU A 85 2.51 -22.37 22.74
C GLU A 85 2.12 -23.84 22.67
N ASN A 86 0.94 -24.18 23.18
CA ASN A 86 0.54 -25.55 23.52
C ASN A 86 -0.63 -26.06 22.68
N SER A 87 -1.14 -25.28 21.73
CA SER A 87 -2.11 -25.76 20.75
C SER A 87 -1.47 -26.82 19.86
N HIS A 88 -2.11 -27.99 19.78
CA HIS A 88 -1.71 -29.04 18.87
C HIS A 88 -2.46 -28.87 17.55
N MET A 89 -1.73 -28.70 16.44
CA MET A 89 -2.33 -28.65 15.11
C MET A 89 -2.66 -30.07 14.62
N GLU A 90 -3.65 -30.73 15.23
CA GLU A 90 -3.96 -32.13 14.92
C GLU A 90 -4.29 -32.35 13.44
N LYS A 91 -4.98 -31.41 12.78
CA LYS A 91 -5.31 -31.52 11.36
C LYS A 91 -4.11 -31.17 10.48
N LEU A 92 -3.40 -30.07 10.78
CA LEU A 92 -2.26 -29.68 9.95
C LEU A 92 -1.06 -30.65 10.07
N GLU A 93 -0.85 -31.23 11.26
CA GLU A 93 0.16 -32.29 11.46
C GLU A 93 -0.17 -33.57 10.67
N LYS A 94 -1.44 -33.90 10.44
CA LYS A 94 -1.81 -35.01 9.54
C LYS A 94 -1.37 -34.74 8.10
N LEU A 95 -1.60 -33.54 7.58
CA LEU A 95 -1.15 -33.15 6.23
C LEU A 95 0.37 -33.11 6.14
N LYS A 96 1.02 -32.57 7.17
CA LYS A 96 2.49 -32.50 7.30
C LYS A 96 3.15 -33.89 7.38
N ASN A 97 2.52 -34.86 8.06
CA ASN A 97 2.99 -36.24 8.10
C ASN A 97 2.78 -36.97 6.76
N LYS A 98 1.63 -36.82 6.10
CA LYS A 98 1.42 -37.31 4.72
C LYS A 98 2.47 -36.77 3.75
N LEU A 99 2.75 -35.45 3.83
CA LEU A 99 3.81 -34.84 3.03
C LEU A 99 5.17 -35.47 3.36
N ARG A 100 5.48 -35.70 4.65
CA ARG A 100 6.74 -36.33 5.09
C ARG A 100 6.92 -37.78 4.59
N GLU A 101 5.85 -38.55 4.48
CA GLU A 101 5.89 -39.95 4.03
C GLU A 101 6.20 -40.10 2.52
N SER A 102 5.78 -39.14 1.69
CA SER A 102 5.88 -39.26 0.22
C SER A 102 6.71 -38.16 -0.48
N ALA A 103 6.92 -36.98 0.11
CA ALA A 103 7.68 -35.89 -0.52
C ALA A 103 9.19 -36.17 -0.71
N GLY A 104 9.75 -37.11 0.05
CA GLY A 104 11.11 -37.63 -0.17
C GLY A 104 11.22 -38.71 -1.26
N ARG A 105 10.10 -39.12 -1.86
CA ARG A 105 10.01 -40.16 -2.90
C ARG A 105 9.43 -39.64 -4.22
N VAL A 106 8.63 -38.57 -4.17
CA VAL A 106 8.00 -37.94 -5.34
C VAL A 106 8.84 -36.77 -5.86
N THR A 107 9.23 -36.83 -7.14
CA THR A 107 9.96 -35.76 -7.86
C THR A 107 9.03 -34.72 -8.45
N LEU A 108 9.55 -33.53 -8.74
CA LEU A 108 8.81 -32.52 -9.51
C LEU A 108 8.38 -33.07 -10.89
N ARG A 109 9.20 -33.93 -11.52
CA ARG A 109 8.83 -34.62 -12.78
C ARG A 109 7.63 -35.56 -12.61
N HIS A 110 7.52 -36.30 -11.51
CA HIS A 110 6.34 -37.14 -11.22
C HIS A 110 5.06 -36.30 -11.10
N LEU A 111 5.13 -35.13 -10.46
CA LEU A 111 3.99 -34.19 -10.38
C LEU A 111 3.59 -33.63 -11.75
N SER A 112 4.56 -33.25 -12.60
CA SER A 112 4.30 -32.79 -13.97
C SER A 112 3.65 -33.87 -14.85
N ALA A 113 4.00 -35.14 -14.63
CA ALA A 113 3.45 -36.27 -15.38
C ALA A 113 1.98 -36.59 -15.04
N LEU A 114 1.43 -36.05 -13.95
CA LEU A 114 -0.01 -36.18 -13.65
C LEU A 114 -0.90 -35.42 -14.64
N ILE A 115 -0.39 -34.33 -15.23
CA ILE A 115 -1.13 -33.44 -16.14
C ILE A 115 -0.77 -33.64 -17.63
N SER A 116 0.26 -34.44 -17.94
CA SER A 116 0.81 -34.61 -19.29
C SER A 116 0.59 -36.03 -19.80
N PRO A 117 -0.32 -36.28 -20.76
CA PRO A 117 -0.63 -37.63 -21.26
C PRO A 117 0.58 -38.38 -21.86
N ASP A 118 1.50 -37.66 -22.48
CA ASP A 118 2.69 -38.25 -23.11
C ASP A 118 3.72 -38.64 -22.04
N THR A 119 4.06 -37.69 -21.15
CA THR A 119 5.01 -37.92 -20.04
C THR A 119 4.49 -38.94 -19.02
N LYS A 120 3.16 -39.15 -18.97
CA LYS A 120 2.51 -40.17 -18.15
C LYS A 120 2.84 -41.59 -18.60
N LYS A 121 2.99 -41.84 -19.91
CA LYS A 121 3.37 -43.15 -20.43
C LYS A 121 4.82 -43.49 -20.08
N ASP A 122 5.73 -42.56 -20.35
CA ASP A 122 7.18 -42.74 -20.12
C ASP A 122 7.58 -43.02 -18.66
N LEU A 123 6.73 -42.67 -17.69
CA LEU A 123 7.04 -42.74 -16.25
C LEU A 123 6.15 -43.68 -15.44
N PHE A 124 4.94 -44.01 -15.91
CA PHE A 124 3.96 -44.80 -15.15
C PHE A 124 3.42 -46.03 -15.90
N ASP A 125 3.86 -46.29 -17.14
CA ASP A 125 3.46 -47.49 -17.89
C ASP A 125 4.50 -48.61 -17.69
N GLU A 126 4.13 -49.69 -16.99
CA GLU A 126 5.07 -50.72 -16.52
C GLU A 126 5.59 -51.65 -17.65
N ASN A 127 5.14 -51.47 -18.89
CA ASN A 127 5.30 -52.46 -19.96
C ASN A 127 6.61 -52.37 -20.77
N GLU A 128 7.46 -51.35 -20.59
CA GLU A 128 8.66 -51.14 -21.43
C GLU A 128 10.00 -51.03 -20.67
N TYR A 129 10.02 -51.16 -19.33
CA TYR A 129 11.23 -50.93 -18.52
C TYR A 129 11.67 -52.13 -17.64
N VAL A 130 11.65 -53.34 -18.20
CA VAL A 130 11.95 -54.59 -17.45
C VAL A 130 13.43 -55.05 -17.54
N GLU A 131 14.26 -54.49 -18.43
CA GLU A 131 15.61 -55.04 -18.70
C GLU A 131 16.83 -54.30 -18.09
N SER A 132 16.66 -53.27 -17.25
CA SER A 132 17.80 -52.68 -16.50
C SER A 132 17.80 -53.08 -15.02
N LYS A 133 18.65 -54.05 -14.65
CA LYS A 133 18.84 -54.50 -13.26
C LYS A 133 19.30 -53.38 -12.34
N ASN A 134 18.44 -52.99 -11.40
CA ASN A 134 18.83 -52.39 -10.12
C ASN A 134 17.79 -52.77 -9.06
N GLU A 135 18.19 -53.57 -8.06
CA GLU A 135 17.29 -54.18 -7.05
C GLU A 135 16.71 -53.20 -6.02
N ASN A 136 16.76 -51.88 -6.30
CA ASN A 136 16.15 -50.80 -5.51
C ASN A 136 15.19 -49.92 -6.34
N ALA A 137 14.85 -50.32 -7.57
CA ALA A 137 13.84 -49.64 -8.38
C ALA A 137 12.43 -49.92 -7.83
N TYR A 138 12.01 -49.13 -6.83
CA TYR A 138 10.61 -49.08 -6.42
C TYR A 138 9.77 -48.62 -7.61
N SER A 139 8.72 -49.38 -7.94
CA SER A 139 7.72 -48.99 -8.94
C SER A 139 6.98 -47.73 -8.44
N TYR A 140 7.34 -46.57 -8.96
CA TYR A 140 6.73 -45.29 -8.60
C TYR A 140 5.32 -45.20 -9.18
N ASN A 141 4.33 -45.69 -8.44
CA ASN A 141 2.93 -45.63 -8.87
C ASN A 141 2.43 -44.16 -8.87
N GLN A 142 1.67 -43.81 -9.91
CA GLN A 142 0.90 -42.57 -10.08
C GLN A 142 0.12 -42.16 -8.81
N ASP A 143 -0.29 -43.13 -7.99
CA ASP A 143 -0.96 -42.93 -6.70
C ASP A 143 -0.17 -42.09 -5.69
N ASP A 144 1.14 -42.35 -5.51
CA ASP A 144 1.99 -41.59 -4.58
C ASP A 144 2.16 -40.13 -5.05
N ALA A 145 2.32 -39.94 -6.36
CA ALA A 145 2.39 -38.61 -6.97
C ALA A 145 1.07 -37.84 -6.79
N TRP A 146 -0.08 -38.52 -6.95
CA TRP A 146 -1.40 -37.92 -6.73
C TRP A 146 -1.60 -37.49 -5.28
N GLU A 147 -1.28 -38.33 -4.29
CA GLU A 147 -1.45 -37.94 -2.87
C GLU A 147 -0.55 -36.75 -2.49
N VAL A 148 0.67 -36.65 -3.03
CA VAL A 148 1.51 -35.46 -2.85
C VAL A 148 0.90 -34.23 -3.53
N ALA A 149 0.41 -34.35 -4.77
CA ALA A 149 -0.24 -33.23 -5.47
C ALA A 149 -1.47 -32.72 -4.73
N LYS A 150 -2.31 -33.62 -4.23
CA LYS A 150 -3.48 -33.34 -3.40
C LYS A 150 -3.11 -32.63 -2.10
N VAL A 151 -2.13 -33.13 -1.34
CA VAL A 151 -1.66 -32.47 -0.11
C VAL A 151 -1.11 -31.07 -0.41
N LEU A 152 -0.42 -30.87 -1.54
CA LEU A 152 0.03 -29.53 -1.95
C LEU A 152 -1.13 -28.59 -2.27
N LEU A 153 -2.22 -29.08 -2.90
CA LEU A 153 -3.43 -28.30 -3.16
C LEU A 153 -4.14 -27.91 -1.85
N GLU A 154 -4.31 -28.86 -0.92
CA GLU A 154 -4.89 -28.59 0.41
C GLU A 154 -4.07 -27.53 1.16
N LEU A 155 -2.76 -27.70 1.23
CA LEU A 155 -1.86 -26.76 1.90
C LEU A 155 -1.83 -25.38 1.23
N HIS A 156 -1.99 -25.29 -0.09
CA HIS A 156 -2.07 -24.02 -0.81
C HIS A 156 -3.35 -23.24 -0.43
N ALA A 157 -4.51 -23.91 -0.50
CA ALA A 157 -5.80 -23.30 -0.15
C ALA A 157 -5.90 -22.93 1.34
N ILE A 158 -5.41 -23.79 2.23
CA ILE A 158 -5.36 -23.49 3.67
C ILE A 158 -4.44 -22.30 3.96
N ALA A 159 -3.25 -22.25 3.35
CA ALA A 159 -2.30 -21.17 3.57
C ALA A 159 -2.81 -19.82 3.04
N ASP A 160 -3.45 -19.83 1.88
CA ASP A 160 -4.16 -18.70 1.27
C ASP A 160 -5.29 -18.19 2.17
N GLU A 161 -6.21 -19.06 2.60
CA GLU A 161 -7.33 -18.71 3.50
C GLU A 161 -6.85 -18.14 4.84
N THR A 162 -5.79 -18.75 5.42
CA THR A 162 -5.20 -18.27 6.69
C THR A 162 -4.61 -16.85 6.57
N CYS A 163 -4.37 -16.36 5.34
CA CYS A 163 -3.87 -15.02 5.06
C CYS A 163 -4.95 -13.99 4.68
N ARG A 164 -6.24 -14.33 4.87
CA ARG A 164 -7.35 -13.38 4.70
C ARG A 164 -7.13 -12.09 5.49
N GLY A 165 -7.26 -10.96 4.81
CA GLY A 165 -7.04 -9.62 5.39
C GLY A 165 -5.58 -9.16 5.47
N PHE A 166 -4.60 -9.94 4.98
CA PHE A 166 -3.22 -9.48 4.89
C PHE A 166 -3.11 -8.38 3.82
N GLY A 167 -2.38 -7.30 4.11
CA GLY A 167 -2.19 -6.15 3.23
C GLY A 167 -3.15 -4.98 3.44
N ILE A 168 -4.30 -5.19 4.08
CA ILE A 168 -5.30 -4.14 4.30
C ILE A 168 -5.35 -3.71 5.78
N PRO A 169 -5.78 -2.47 6.10
CA PRO A 169 -6.13 -2.05 7.45
C PRO A 169 -7.27 -2.91 8.01
N LEU A 170 -7.34 -3.07 9.33
CA LEU A 170 -8.42 -3.82 9.98
C LEU A 170 -9.65 -2.92 10.16
N VAL A 171 -10.83 -3.32 9.66
CA VAL A 171 -12.12 -2.72 10.08
C VAL A 171 -12.83 -3.64 11.08
N GLU A 172 -13.59 -3.02 11.98
CA GLU A 172 -14.39 -3.75 12.96
C GLU A 172 -15.73 -4.19 12.39
N HIS A 173 -15.80 -5.41 11.85
CA HIS A 173 -17.08 -6.10 11.72
C HIS A 173 -17.59 -6.52 13.11
N THR A 174 -18.76 -6.02 13.49
CA THR A 174 -19.42 -6.30 14.77
C THR A 174 -20.39 -7.46 14.65
N ASP A 175 -19.87 -8.68 14.50
CA ASP A 175 -20.68 -9.90 14.56
C ASP A 175 -20.27 -10.85 15.69
N ASP A 176 -21.30 -11.32 16.38
CA ASP A 176 -21.42 -12.34 17.44
C ASP A 176 -20.36 -12.42 18.58
N ASN A 177 -20.86 -12.24 19.81
CA ASN A 177 -20.15 -12.35 21.10
C ASN A 177 -19.52 -13.72 21.43
N LYS A 178 -19.46 -14.67 20.49
CA LYS A 178 -19.05 -16.07 20.73
C LYS A 178 -17.61 -16.40 20.34
N GLU A 179 -16.94 -15.59 19.52
CA GLU A 179 -15.55 -15.87 19.05
C GLU A 179 -14.53 -14.75 19.33
N HIS A 180 -14.76 -13.96 20.39
CA HIS A 180 -13.91 -12.82 20.78
C HIS A 180 -12.40 -13.14 20.85
N ASP A 181 -12.03 -14.31 21.39
CA ASP A 181 -10.63 -14.73 21.53
C ASP A 181 -9.95 -15.09 20.20
N LEU A 182 -10.68 -15.69 19.24
CA LEU A 182 -10.14 -15.98 17.91
C LEU A 182 -9.93 -14.70 17.12
N ARG A 183 -10.90 -13.78 17.15
CA ARG A 183 -10.82 -12.47 16.49
C ARG A 183 -9.56 -11.70 16.89
N HIS A 184 -9.22 -11.70 18.19
CA HIS A 184 -7.98 -11.09 18.69
C HIS A 184 -6.71 -11.73 18.16
N LYS A 185 -6.65 -13.08 18.15
CA LYS A 185 -5.50 -13.82 17.58
C LYS A 185 -5.33 -13.50 16.10
N THR A 186 -6.43 -13.43 15.35
CA THR A 186 -6.43 -13.03 13.93
C THR A 186 -5.87 -11.60 13.74
N LYS A 187 -6.34 -10.61 14.54
CA LYS A 187 -5.78 -9.24 14.52
C LYS A 187 -4.27 -9.23 14.80
N MET A 188 -3.77 -10.04 15.75
CA MET A 188 -2.33 -10.17 16.03
C MET A 188 -1.54 -10.72 14.83
N VAL A 189 -2.07 -11.73 14.14
CA VAL A 189 -1.41 -12.33 12.97
C VAL A 189 -1.38 -11.35 11.79
N ILE A 190 -2.48 -10.65 11.52
CA ILE A 190 -2.57 -9.61 10.47
C ILE A 190 -1.61 -8.45 10.74
N PHE A 191 -1.49 -8.00 12.00
CA PHE A 191 -0.51 -6.99 12.39
C PHE A 191 0.93 -7.39 12.02
N VAL A 192 1.35 -8.61 12.35
CA VAL A 192 2.69 -9.12 12.03
C VAL A 192 2.89 -9.23 10.51
N ALA A 193 1.89 -9.72 9.77
CA ALA A 193 1.92 -9.80 8.32
C ALA A 193 2.06 -8.44 7.64
N ASN A 194 1.29 -7.45 8.08
CA ASN A 194 1.30 -6.10 7.52
C ASN A 194 2.60 -5.34 7.85
N ASN A 195 3.20 -5.59 9.01
CA ASN A 195 4.54 -5.10 9.35
C ASN A 195 5.62 -5.73 8.47
N LEU A 196 5.61 -7.06 8.29
CA LEU A 196 6.51 -7.77 7.36
C LEU A 196 6.41 -7.19 5.94
N LEU A 197 5.19 -7.04 5.43
CA LEU A 197 4.94 -6.48 4.10
C LEU A 197 5.41 -5.02 3.97
N SER A 198 5.19 -4.18 4.98
CA SER A 198 5.64 -2.78 4.98
C SER A 198 7.17 -2.67 5.01
N LEU A 199 7.85 -3.51 5.79
CA LEU A 199 9.30 -3.51 5.97
C LEU A 199 10.08 -4.24 4.87
N HIS A 200 9.46 -5.24 4.25
CA HIS A 200 10.14 -6.17 3.36
C HIS A 200 9.49 -6.28 1.98
N GLY A 201 8.30 -5.72 1.72
CA GLY A 201 7.63 -5.82 0.42
C GLY A 201 7.31 -7.27 0.02
N THR A 202 7.16 -8.16 0.99
CA THR A 202 6.73 -9.56 0.85
C THR A 202 6.19 -10.04 2.19
N LEU A 203 5.19 -10.92 2.15
CA LEU A 203 4.61 -11.60 3.31
C LEU A 203 5.41 -12.86 3.70
N SER A 204 6.18 -13.44 2.78
CA SER A 204 7.03 -14.61 3.02
C SER A 204 8.35 -14.21 3.69
N ARG A 205 8.88 -15.09 4.55
CA ARG A 205 10.20 -14.98 5.16
C ARG A 205 11.33 -15.48 4.23
N LEU A 206 11.00 -16.00 3.04
CA LEU A 206 11.98 -16.34 2.02
C LEU A 206 12.65 -15.07 1.42
N PRO A 207 13.89 -15.17 0.93
CA PRO A 207 14.54 -14.09 0.20
C PRO A 207 13.75 -13.68 -1.07
N LYS A 208 13.53 -12.36 -1.26
CA LYS A 208 12.76 -11.81 -2.39
C LYS A 208 13.25 -12.24 -3.78
N ASN A 209 14.55 -12.50 -3.91
CA ASN A 209 15.16 -12.98 -5.16
C ASN A 209 14.83 -14.44 -5.49
N ILE A 210 14.21 -15.18 -4.57
CA ILE A 210 13.60 -16.48 -4.82
C ILE A 210 12.12 -16.27 -5.19
N VAL A 211 11.39 -15.56 -4.33
CA VAL A 211 9.95 -15.30 -4.49
C VAL A 211 9.51 -14.13 -3.60
N SER A 212 8.58 -13.32 -4.09
CA SER A 212 7.80 -12.36 -3.31
C SER A 212 6.36 -12.84 -3.22
N ILE A 213 5.82 -12.92 -2.00
CA ILE A 213 4.41 -13.23 -1.75
C ILE A 213 3.71 -11.95 -1.35
N LEU A 214 2.65 -11.59 -2.05
CA LEU A 214 1.97 -10.31 -1.91
C LEU A 214 0.49 -10.53 -1.62
N PRO A 215 -0.18 -9.56 -0.97
CA PRO A 215 -1.63 -9.53 -0.92
C PRO A 215 -2.22 -9.57 -2.32
N LYS A 216 -3.36 -10.22 -2.42
CA LYS A 216 -4.21 -10.27 -3.59
C LYS A 216 -5.61 -9.82 -3.18
N LEU A 217 -6.13 -8.86 -3.96
CA LEU A 217 -7.35 -8.12 -3.67
C LEU A 217 -8.45 -8.39 -4.71
N ARG A 218 -8.09 -9.00 -5.86
CA ARG A 218 -9.01 -9.48 -6.90
C ARG A 218 -8.61 -10.85 -7.42
N THR A 219 -9.58 -11.75 -7.58
CA THR A 219 -9.38 -13.10 -8.14
C THR A 219 -9.72 -13.11 -9.63
N PRO A 220 -8.78 -13.48 -10.52
CA PRO A 220 -9.06 -13.58 -11.95
C PRO A 220 -10.17 -14.60 -12.25
N THR A 221 -11.27 -14.11 -12.82
CA THR A 221 -12.41 -14.92 -13.26
C THR A 221 -12.23 -15.49 -14.69
N VAL A 222 -11.22 -15.02 -15.42
CA VAL A 222 -10.94 -15.41 -16.81
C VAL A 222 -9.56 -16.05 -16.94
N GLY A 223 -9.54 -17.28 -17.47
CA GLY A 223 -8.31 -18.02 -17.77
C GLY A 223 -7.75 -18.81 -16.58
N MET A 224 -7.45 -20.08 -16.81
CA MET A 224 -6.87 -20.96 -15.78
C MET A 224 -5.39 -20.62 -15.58
N THR A 225 -5.03 -20.11 -14.41
CA THR A 225 -3.64 -19.76 -14.06
C THR A 225 -3.37 -20.06 -12.59
N LEU A 226 -2.11 -20.02 -12.15
CA LEU A 226 -1.81 -20.11 -10.71
C LEU A 226 -2.49 -18.99 -9.89
N ARG A 227 -2.79 -17.83 -10.50
CA ARG A 227 -3.57 -16.78 -9.84
C ARG A 227 -5.05 -17.14 -9.70
N SER A 228 -5.63 -18.06 -10.46
CA SER A 228 -7.06 -18.39 -10.30
C SER A 228 -7.33 -19.38 -9.16
N VAL A 229 -6.32 -20.04 -8.58
CA VAL A 229 -6.49 -21.03 -7.47
C VAL A 229 -6.30 -20.45 -6.06
N SER A 230 -6.12 -19.12 -5.93
CA SER A 230 -5.97 -18.41 -4.65
C SER A 230 -6.97 -17.26 -4.52
N HIS A 231 -7.23 -16.75 -3.32
CA HIS A 231 -8.03 -15.53 -3.08
C HIS A 231 -7.18 -14.38 -2.55
N HIS A 232 -6.36 -14.62 -1.52
CA HIS A 232 -5.75 -13.58 -0.69
C HIS A 232 -4.26 -13.40 -0.93
N LEU A 233 -3.60 -14.39 -1.53
CA LEU A 233 -2.18 -14.34 -1.85
C LEU A 233 -1.90 -14.49 -3.35
N THR A 234 -0.84 -13.83 -3.79
CA THR A 234 -0.22 -14.03 -5.11
C THR A 234 1.29 -14.24 -4.96
N SER A 235 1.90 -14.98 -5.90
CA SER A 235 3.31 -15.36 -5.89
C SER A 235 4.02 -14.85 -7.13
N HIS A 236 5.14 -14.14 -6.95
CA HIS A 236 5.91 -13.54 -8.03
C HIS A 236 7.40 -13.79 -7.90
N GLN A 237 8.07 -14.14 -9.00
CA GLN A 237 9.52 -14.11 -9.11
C GLN A 237 9.90 -12.82 -9.84
N THR A 238 10.28 -11.78 -9.10
CA THR A 238 10.49 -10.43 -9.65
C THR A 238 11.73 -9.77 -9.07
N GLU A 239 12.37 -8.92 -9.87
CA GLU A 239 13.41 -7.99 -9.45
C GLU A 239 12.87 -6.65 -8.95
N ALA A 240 11.58 -6.36 -9.13
CA ALA A 240 10.98 -5.10 -8.68
C ALA A 240 10.74 -5.08 -7.16
N GLU A 241 11.05 -3.94 -6.54
CA GLU A 241 10.78 -3.69 -5.13
C GLU A 241 9.31 -3.34 -4.91
N ILE A 242 8.60 -4.06 -4.04
CA ILE A 242 7.29 -3.63 -3.57
C ILE A 242 7.45 -2.67 -2.39
N ARG A 243 6.82 -1.50 -2.48
CA ARG A 243 6.56 -0.60 -1.36
C ARG A 243 5.07 -0.58 -1.06
N TRP A 244 4.67 -1.43 -0.13
CA TRP A 244 3.32 -1.39 0.43
C TRP A 244 3.26 -0.37 1.55
N ARG A 245 2.29 0.54 1.51
CA ARG A 245 2.07 1.55 2.56
C ARG A 245 0.60 1.67 2.90
N THR A 246 0.38 2.00 4.15
CA THR A 246 -0.91 2.21 4.79
C THR A 246 -0.91 3.60 5.43
N MET A 247 -2.06 4.27 5.45
CA MET A 247 -2.26 5.49 6.21
C MET A 247 -3.71 5.54 6.75
N PRO A 248 -3.95 6.09 7.97
CA PRO A 248 -5.28 6.40 8.47
C PRO A 248 -5.98 7.46 7.60
N LEU A 249 -6.65 7.05 6.53
CA LEU A 249 -7.50 7.91 5.72
C LEU A 249 -8.84 8.13 6.43
N VAL A 250 -8.97 9.31 7.05
CA VAL A 250 -10.19 9.71 7.75
C VAL A 250 -11.27 10.05 6.73
N ASN A 251 -12.28 9.18 6.73
CA ASN A 251 -13.58 9.33 6.10
C ASN A 251 -13.50 9.50 4.57
N ILE A 252 -13.79 8.44 3.82
CA ILE A 252 -14.23 8.59 2.44
C ILE A 252 -15.72 8.25 2.49
N ASP A 253 -16.58 9.21 2.13
CA ASP A 253 -18.02 9.16 2.39
C ASP A 253 -18.64 7.87 1.83
N ASP A 254 -19.03 6.93 2.71
CA ASP A 254 -19.72 5.64 2.47
C ASP A 254 -19.58 5.04 1.05
N ASN A 255 -18.34 4.89 0.58
CA ASN A 255 -17.91 4.32 -0.72
C ASN A 255 -17.81 5.28 -1.94
N ILE A 256 -17.92 6.61 -1.82
CA ILE A 256 -17.79 7.54 -2.97
C ILE A 256 -16.43 8.22 -3.02
N VAL A 257 -15.77 8.22 -4.18
CA VAL A 257 -14.49 8.90 -4.42
C VAL A 257 -14.64 9.93 -5.55
N ASN A 258 -14.28 11.18 -5.26
CA ASN A 258 -14.23 12.29 -6.22
C ASN A 258 -12.78 12.61 -6.58
N ILE A 259 -12.43 12.48 -7.86
CA ILE A 259 -11.08 12.65 -8.41
C ILE A 259 -11.03 13.86 -9.33
N LEU A 260 -10.44 14.98 -8.89
CA LEU A 260 -10.20 16.15 -9.73
C LEU A 260 -8.98 15.91 -10.63
N ILE A 261 -9.24 15.78 -11.93
CA ILE A 261 -8.24 15.69 -12.99
C ILE A 261 -7.90 17.12 -13.45
N ILE A 262 -6.65 17.53 -13.30
CA ILE A 262 -6.14 18.80 -13.82
C ILE A 262 -5.19 18.47 -14.99
N PRO A 263 -5.59 18.67 -16.26
CA PRO A 263 -4.81 18.29 -17.44
C PRO A 263 -3.67 19.30 -17.73
N TRP A 264 -2.91 19.66 -16.70
CA TRP A 264 -1.77 20.57 -16.77
C TRP A 264 -0.52 19.86 -17.36
N PRO A 265 0.31 20.56 -18.16
CA PRO A 265 0.11 21.91 -18.68
C PRO A 265 -0.92 22.01 -19.80
N PHE A 266 -1.65 23.13 -19.82
CA PHE A 266 -2.69 23.39 -20.83
C PHE A 266 -2.14 23.66 -22.24
N THR A 267 -0.87 24.07 -22.34
CA THR A 267 -0.15 24.29 -23.59
C THR A 267 1.27 23.70 -23.51
N ILE A 268 1.77 23.14 -24.62
CA ILE A 268 3.15 22.64 -24.74
C ILE A 268 3.73 23.06 -26.09
N ASP A 269 4.72 23.94 -26.03
CA ASP A 269 5.48 24.41 -27.19
C ASP A 269 6.43 23.32 -27.73
N THR A 270 6.81 23.44 -29.00
CA THR A 270 7.69 22.45 -29.66
C THR A 270 9.13 22.50 -29.12
N ASP A 271 9.57 23.66 -28.64
CA ASP A 271 10.91 23.91 -28.06
C ASP A 271 11.11 23.27 -26.67
N ARG A 272 10.04 22.73 -26.08
CA ARG A 272 10.06 21.95 -24.83
C ARG A 272 10.52 20.51 -25.03
N PHE A 273 10.62 20.06 -26.28
CA PHE A 273 11.27 18.81 -26.68
C PHE A 273 12.58 19.13 -27.39
N ARG A 274 13.69 18.53 -26.94
CA ARG A 274 15.02 18.77 -27.49
C ARG A 274 15.78 17.47 -27.68
N ALA A 275 16.69 17.45 -28.65
CA ALA A 275 17.68 16.39 -28.75
C ALA A 275 18.63 16.46 -27.55
N SER A 276 18.91 15.33 -26.90
CA SER A 276 19.83 15.24 -25.77
C SER A 276 21.22 14.79 -26.22
N THR A 277 22.24 15.42 -25.66
CA THR A 277 23.67 15.14 -25.87
C THR A 277 24.18 13.92 -25.08
N PHE A 278 23.38 13.36 -24.15
CA PHE A 278 23.75 12.28 -23.22
C PHE A 278 24.50 11.08 -23.81
N ALA A 279 24.32 10.76 -25.10
CA ALA A 279 24.91 9.58 -25.73
C ALA A 279 25.76 9.86 -26.99
N THR A 280 26.27 11.09 -27.18
CA THR A 280 27.16 11.37 -28.33
C THR A 280 28.48 10.60 -28.28
N ASP A 281 29.01 10.32 -27.08
CA ASP A 281 30.32 9.66 -26.88
C ASP A 281 30.28 8.12 -26.74
N ARG A 282 29.09 7.50 -26.69
CA ARG A 282 28.97 6.05 -26.41
C ARG A 282 28.16 5.33 -27.49
N ASN A 283 28.83 4.90 -28.56
CA ASN A 283 28.37 3.94 -29.57
C ASN A 283 26.84 3.93 -29.80
N SER A 284 26.26 5.11 -30.08
CA SER A 284 24.85 5.16 -30.46
C SER A 284 24.70 4.41 -31.78
N TYR A 285 23.94 3.31 -31.77
CA TYR A 285 23.55 2.61 -33.00
C TYR A 285 23.07 3.66 -34.01
N GLU A 286 23.48 3.56 -35.27
CA GLU A 286 23.37 4.68 -36.22
C GLU A 286 21.96 5.29 -36.31
N ASN A 287 20.92 4.50 -36.02
CA ASN A 287 19.51 4.85 -36.10
C ASN A 287 18.81 5.24 -34.77
N THR A 288 19.49 5.26 -33.62
CA THR A 288 18.91 5.67 -32.33
C THR A 288 19.51 6.98 -31.81
N ARG A 289 18.67 7.84 -31.23
CA ARG A 289 19.03 9.11 -30.59
C ARG A 289 18.25 9.27 -29.29
N TYR A 290 18.57 10.30 -28.51
CA TYR A 290 17.89 10.61 -27.25
C TYR A 290 17.24 11.98 -27.28
N PHE A 291 16.05 12.10 -26.69
CA PHE A 291 15.33 13.37 -26.54
C PHE A 291 15.01 13.64 -25.07
N GLN A 292 14.79 14.90 -24.72
CA GLN A 292 14.38 15.30 -23.38
C GLN A 292 13.18 16.25 -23.46
N TYR A 293 12.23 16.06 -22.54
CA TYR A 293 11.22 17.07 -22.23
C TYR A 293 11.74 17.95 -21.08
N ILE A 294 11.59 19.26 -21.22
CA ILE A 294 12.14 20.24 -20.26
C ILE A 294 11.07 20.87 -19.36
N GLY A 295 9.92 20.21 -19.16
CA GLY A 295 8.80 20.75 -18.39
C GLY A 295 7.98 21.79 -19.16
N ALA A 296 6.91 22.30 -18.54
CA ALA A 296 6.10 23.37 -19.09
C ALA A 296 6.88 24.70 -19.23
N LYS A 297 6.43 25.59 -20.11
CA LYS A 297 6.98 26.95 -20.25
C LYS A 297 6.28 27.95 -19.33
N GLU A 298 4.96 27.80 -19.17
CA GLU A 298 4.20 28.51 -18.15
C GLU A 298 4.51 27.89 -16.78
N GLU A 299 4.61 28.73 -15.76
CA GLU A 299 4.76 28.27 -14.38
C GLU A 299 3.42 27.76 -13.84
N PHE A 300 3.46 26.66 -13.09
CA PHE A 300 2.27 26.15 -12.40
C PHE A 300 1.85 27.11 -11.29
N LYS A 301 0.56 27.46 -11.24
CA LYS A 301 -0.03 28.40 -10.29
C LYS A 301 -0.84 27.64 -9.23
N PRO A 302 -0.35 27.49 -7.97
CA PRO A 302 -1.04 26.79 -6.89
C PRO A 302 -2.46 27.25 -6.62
N ASP A 303 -2.69 28.55 -6.74
CA ASP A 303 -3.96 29.20 -6.48
C ASP A 303 -5.00 28.90 -7.58
N VAL A 304 -4.59 28.77 -8.84
CA VAL A 304 -5.46 28.29 -9.93
C VAL A 304 -5.94 26.86 -9.66
N ALA A 305 -5.05 25.98 -9.22
CA ALA A 305 -5.42 24.60 -8.88
C ALA A 305 -6.33 24.53 -7.64
N TYR A 306 -6.14 25.44 -6.68
CA TYR A 306 -7.03 25.59 -5.53
C TYR A 306 -8.42 26.15 -5.90
N ASP A 307 -8.52 27.11 -6.82
CA ASP A 307 -9.81 27.57 -7.36
C ASP A 307 -10.57 26.41 -8.00
N LEU A 308 -9.88 25.54 -8.77
CA LEU A 308 -10.50 24.35 -9.36
C LEU A 308 -11.01 23.38 -8.29
N ILE A 309 -10.29 23.20 -7.18
CA ILE A 309 -10.76 22.43 -6.03
C ILE A 309 -12.02 23.09 -5.43
N LYS A 310 -12.00 24.41 -5.17
CA LYS A 310 -13.13 25.12 -4.54
C LYS A 310 -14.39 25.09 -5.41
N ASN A 311 -14.27 25.41 -6.68
CA ASN A 311 -15.39 25.40 -7.62
C ASN A 311 -15.96 23.98 -7.81
N ALA A 312 -15.12 22.96 -7.66
CA ALA A 312 -15.57 21.57 -7.61
C ALA A 312 -16.30 21.25 -6.29
N GLU A 313 -15.74 21.62 -5.14
CA GLU A 313 -16.37 21.41 -3.84
C GLU A 313 -17.75 22.06 -3.71
N GLU A 314 -17.94 23.24 -4.30
CA GLU A 314 -19.23 23.93 -4.38
C GLU A 314 -20.26 23.21 -5.26
N SER A 315 -19.80 22.47 -6.27
CA SER A 315 -20.66 21.83 -7.28
C SER A 315 -21.02 20.37 -6.96
N ILE A 316 -20.11 19.62 -6.33
CA ILE A 316 -20.24 18.17 -6.13
C ILE A 316 -19.82 17.68 -4.73
N GLY A 317 -19.40 18.57 -3.82
CA GLY A 317 -18.89 18.18 -2.51
C GLY A 317 -17.41 17.76 -2.51
N ARG A 318 -16.97 17.08 -1.44
CA ARG A 318 -15.55 16.88 -1.12
C ARG A 318 -14.74 16.28 -2.27
N ILE A 319 -13.60 16.89 -2.56
CA ILE A 319 -12.58 16.34 -3.46
C ILE A 319 -11.65 15.43 -2.67
N HIS A 320 -11.59 14.16 -3.07
CA HIS A 320 -10.83 13.13 -2.37
C HIS A 320 -9.41 13.00 -2.94
N MET A 321 -9.27 13.18 -4.26
CA MET A 321 -7.98 13.14 -4.95
C MET A 321 -7.84 14.29 -5.96
N VAL A 322 -6.61 14.78 -6.14
CA VAL A 322 -6.22 15.70 -7.20
C VAL A 322 -5.11 15.03 -8.00
N VAL A 323 -5.29 14.91 -9.32
CA VAL A 323 -4.40 14.14 -10.20
C VAL A 323 -3.88 15.01 -11.34
N LEU A 324 -2.55 15.06 -11.47
CA LEU A 324 -1.82 15.77 -12.53
C LEU A 324 -1.00 14.80 -13.40
N PRO A 325 -0.92 15.02 -14.73
CA PRO A 325 -0.20 14.18 -15.69
C PRO A 325 1.30 13.93 -15.42
N GLU A 326 1.90 13.11 -16.28
CA GLU A 326 3.35 12.85 -16.31
C GLU A 326 4.15 14.14 -16.52
N GLN A 327 5.22 14.32 -15.74
CA GLN A 327 6.11 15.51 -15.82
C GLN A 327 5.36 16.86 -15.77
N ALA A 328 4.20 16.90 -15.10
CA ALA A 328 3.36 18.09 -14.97
C ALA A 328 4.01 19.19 -14.12
N LEU A 329 4.68 18.82 -13.02
CA LEU A 329 5.28 19.74 -12.05
C LEU A 329 6.78 19.45 -11.84
N THR A 330 7.52 20.44 -11.36
CA THR A 330 8.79 20.20 -10.63
C THR A 330 8.49 19.90 -9.15
N GLU A 331 9.48 19.38 -8.41
CA GLU A 331 9.32 19.14 -6.96
C GLU A 331 8.95 20.43 -6.22
N LYS A 332 9.63 21.54 -6.54
CA LYS A 332 9.35 22.87 -5.95
C LYS A 332 7.94 23.36 -6.24
N GLN A 333 7.40 23.10 -7.44
CA GLN A 333 6.03 23.46 -7.80
C GLN A 333 5.01 22.62 -7.03
N LEU A 334 5.27 21.33 -6.82
CA LEU A 334 4.44 20.50 -5.95
C LEU A 334 4.53 20.98 -4.49
N ASP A 335 5.73 21.24 -3.96
CA ASP A 335 5.90 21.68 -2.57
C ASP A 335 5.23 23.05 -2.32
N ALA A 336 5.28 23.96 -3.29
CA ALA A 336 4.52 25.21 -3.28
C ALA A 336 3.01 24.95 -3.29
N PHE A 337 2.52 24.00 -4.10
CA PHE A 337 1.11 23.63 -4.15
C PHE A 337 0.60 23.03 -2.83
N LEU A 338 1.33 22.06 -2.29
CA LEU A 338 1.01 21.43 -1.01
C LEU A 338 1.06 22.43 0.15
N SER A 339 2.01 23.37 0.14
CA SER A 339 2.07 24.47 1.11
C SER A 339 0.90 25.45 0.95
N PHE A 340 0.43 25.68 -0.28
CA PHE A 340 -0.76 26.50 -0.54
C PHE A 340 -2.03 25.81 -0.03
N LEU A 341 -2.17 24.49 -0.23
CA LEU A 341 -3.27 23.69 0.31
C LEU A 341 -3.27 23.73 1.84
N THR A 342 -2.14 23.49 2.52
CA THR A 342 -2.06 23.55 3.99
C THR A 342 -2.47 24.91 4.58
N LYS A 343 -2.32 26.01 3.83
CA LYS A 343 -2.70 27.36 4.28
C LYS A 343 -4.16 27.72 4.02
N ASN A 344 -4.76 27.20 2.95
CA ASN A 344 -6.06 27.67 2.45
C ASN A 344 -7.17 26.61 2.53
N GLN A 345 -6.84 25.33 2.37
CA GLN A 345 -7.82 24.24 2.34
C GLN A 345 -8.18 23.75 3.75
N ASP A 346 -9.43 23.38 3.93
CA ASP A 346 -9.94 22.80 5.17
C ASP A 346 -9.28 21.45 5.46
N ARG A 347 -8.85 21.21 6.71
CA ARG A 347 -8.04 20.03 7.08
C ARG A 347 -8.80 18.73 6.83
N ASP A 348 -10.09 18.72 7.11
CA ASP A 348 -10.96 17.56 6.93
C ASP A 348 -11.31 17.30 5.45
N LYS A 349 -10.99 18.25 4.57
CA LYS A 349 -11.16 18.17 3.11
C LYS A 349 -9.83 18.12 2.35
N MET A 350 -8.74 17.77 3.02
CA MET A 350 -7.44 17.73 2.36
C MET A 350 -7.36 16.53 1.39
N PRO A 351 -7.10 16.73 0.09
CA PRO A 351 -7.08 15.65 -0.89
C PRO A 351 -5.74 14.91 -0.91
N ILE A 352 -5.75 13.66 -1.39
CA ILE A 352 -4.52 13.00 -1.85
C ILE A 352 -4.10 13.68 -3.17
N VAL A 353 -2.87 14.16 -3.25
CA VAL A 353 -2.33 14.82 -4.46
C VAL A 353 -1.37 13.87 -5.16
N ILE A 354 -1.70 13.51 -6.41
CA ILE A 354 -0.94 12.59 -7.25
C ILE A 354 -0.42 13.38 -8.45
N SER A 355 0.90 13.54 -8.56
CA SER A 355 1.49 14.32 -9.66
C SER A 355 2.66 13.58 -10.30
N GLY A 356 2.73 13.64 -11.62
CA GLY A 356 3.95 13.36 -12.36
C GLY A 356 4.94 14.51 -12.16
N ILE A 357 6.20 14.15 -11.96
CA ILE A 357 7.28 15.06 -11.58
C ILE A 357 8.39 15.01 -12.62
N CYS A 358 8.77 16.20 -13.08
CA CYS A 358 9.93 16.43 -13.93
C CYS A 358 11.10 16.88 -13.05
N GLY A 359 11.99 15.94 -12.70
CA GLY A 359 13.23 16.26 -12.00
C GLY A 359 14.35 16.56 -12.98
N HIS A 360 14.79 17.81 -13.08
CA HIS A 360 16.05 18.15 -13.74
C HIS A 360 17.20 18.09 -12.73
N ALA A 361 18.33 17.52 -13.14
CA ALA A 361 19.52 17.42 -12.31
C ALA A 361 20.23 18.78 -12.23
N GLY A 362 19.71 19.66 -11.38
CA GLY A 362 20.08 21.08 -11.27
C GLY A 362 18.96 21.98 -11.80
N ASP A 363 18.58 23.00 -11.03
CA ASP A 363 17.50 23.94 -11.38
C ASP A 363 17.82 24.89 -12.55
N ASN A 364 19.07 24.91 -13.00
CA ASN A 364 19.49 25.74 -14.13
C ASN A 364 19.09 25.09 -15.45
N LEU A 365 18.27 25.78 -16.24
CA LEU A 365 17.97 25.40 -17.63
C LEU A 365 19.24 25.30 -18.49
N ASP A 366 20.31 26.03 -18.14
CA ASP A 366 21.62 25.98 -18.80
C ASP A 366 22.40 24.69 -18.47
N GLU A 367 22.12 24.02 -17.35
CA GLU A 367 22.72 22.72 -17.01
C GLU A 367 22.08 21.55 -17.78
N ILE A 368 20.94 21.77 -18.46
CA ILE A 368 20.28 20.74 -19.28
C ILE A 368 21.14 20.34 -20.49
N ASP A 369 21.94 21.27 -21.03
CA ASP A 369 22.83 21.00 -22.18
C ASP A 369 24.08 20.19 -21.80
N THR A 370 24.33 19.96 -20.50
CA THR A 370 25.48 19.18 -19.99
C THR A 370 25.36 17.66 -20.21
N GLY A 371 24.33 17.21 -20.94
CA GLY A 371 24.09 15.80 -21.21
C GLY A 371 23.59 15.01 -19.99
N ARG A 372 23.06 15.67 -18.96
CA ARG A 372 22.47 14.99 -17.79
C ARG A 372 21.08 14.43 -18.12
N LEU A 373 20.83 13.20 -17.66
CA LEU A 373 19.50 12.59 -17.70
C LEU A 373 18.55 13.29 -16.72
N SER A 374 17.29 13.44 -17.11
CA SER A 374 16.22 13.84 -16.17
C SER A 374 15.75 12.65 -15.32
N ASN A 375 15.03 12.95 -14.26
CA ASN A 375 14.23 12.00 -13.50
C ASN A 375 12.77 12.19 -13.88
N ASN A 376 12.10 11.08 -14.20
CA ASN A 376 10.67 11.02 -14.43
C ASN A 376 10.07 10.12 -13.36
N MET A 377 9.18 10.67 -12.53
CA MET A 377 8.63 9.97 -11.38
C MET A 377 7.21 10.44 -11.06
N VAL A 378 6.52 9.71 -10.19
CA VAL A 378 5.24 10.10 -9.59
C VAL A 378 5.40 10.25 -8.08
N TYR A 379 4.79 11.31 -7.55
CA TYR A 379 4.60 11.51 -6.12
C TYR A 379 3.11 11.37 -5.78
N MET A 380 2.82 10.45 -4.86
CA MET A 380 1.56 10.42 -4.11
C MET A 380 1.81 11.11 -2.78
N SER A 381 1.21 12.29 -2.60
CA SER A 381 1.32 13.10 -1.38
C SER A 381 -0.02 13.10 -0.66
N THR A 382 -0.01 12.83 0.63
CA THR A 382 -1.21 12.74 1.47
C THR A 382 -0.98 13.50 2.77
N PHE A 383 -2.00 14.18 3.28
CA PHE A 383 -1.91 15.01 4.47
C PHE A 383 -2.48 14.26 5.67
N PHE A 384 -1.67 14.10 6.72
CA PHE A 384 -2.11 13.53 7.98
C PHE A 384 -1.41 14.25 9.12
N ALA A 385 -2.16 14.59 10.18
CA ALA A 385 -1.66 15.31 11.35
C ALA A 385 -0.66 16.43 10.98
N GLY A 386 -1.13 17.52 10.36
CA GLY A 386 -0.32 18.71 10.06
C GLY A 386 0.79 18.55 9.00
N LYS A 387 1.09 17.34 8.52
CA LYS A 387 2.26 17.03 7.68
C LYS A 387 1.88 16.35 6.38
N TRP A 388 2.61 16.67 5.30
CA TRP A 388 2.52 15.94 4.04
C TRP A 388 3.45 14.73 4.02
N TYR A 389 2.86 13.55 3.88
CA TYR A 389 3.56 12.29 3.68
C TYR A 389 3.59 11.93 2.21
N ARG A 390 4.76 11.58 1.69
CA ARG A 390 4.98 11.36 0.26
C ARG A 390 5.52 9.96 -0.03
N MET A 391 4.98 9.31 -1.05
CA MET A 391 5.51 8.07 -1.61
C MET A 391 5.96 8.29 -3.06
N MET A 392 7.22 7.97 -3.34
CA MET A 392 7.84 8.04 -4.66
C MET A 392 7.72 6.72 -5.45
N GLN A 393 7.51 6.84 -6.75
CA GLN A 393 7.84 5.80 -7.73
C GLN A 393 8.49 6.43 -8.97
N ASN A 394 9.65 5.92 -9.40
CA ASN A 394 10.28 6.32 -10.65
C ASN A 394 9.62 5.61 -11.85
N LYS A 395 9.67 6.23 -13.03
CA LYS A 395 9.31 5.60 -14.30
C LYS A 395 10.26 4.44 -14.59
N HIS A 396 9.73 3.30 -15.01
CA HIS A 396 10.53 2.08 -15.25
C HIS A 396 10.98 1.91 -16.70
N HIS A 397 10.21 2.42 -17.65
CA HIS A 397 10.45 2.22 -19.09
C HIS A 397 10.54 3.55 -19.83
N ARG A 398 11.65 3.76 -20.55
CA ARG A 398 11.84 4.94 -21.40
C ARG A 398 10.81 4.97 -22.53
N TRP A 399 10.20 6.12 -22.74
CA TRP A 399 9.38 6.36 -23.92
C TRP A 399 10.24 6.35 -25.19
N CYS A 400 9.72 5.78 -26.28
CA CYS A 400 10.37 5.78 -27.58
C CYS A 400 9.46 6.43 -28.64
N LEU A 401 9.95 7.51 -29.25
CA LEU A 401 9.30 8.24 -30.32
C LEU A 401 9.76 7.71 -31.68
N ASN A 402 8.79 7.22 -32.46
CA ASN A 402 8.97 6.81 -33.85
C ASN A 402 8.57 7.90 -34.85
N GLN A 403 8.76 7.64 -36.16
CA GLN A 403 8.40 8.55 -37.24
C GLN A 403 6.94 9.05 -37.18
N GLN A 404 5.99 8.15 -36.92
CA GLN A 404 4.56 8.50 -36.89
C GLN A 404 4.25 9.42 -35.71
N GLN A 405 4.79 9.11 -34.53
CA GLN A 405 4.65 9.93 -33.32
C GLN A 405 5.28 11.32 -33.48
N ILE A 406 6.48 11.42 -34.06
CA ILE A 406 7.16 12.70 -34.31
C ILE A 406 6.33 13.60 -35.25
N LEU A 407 5.70 13.01 -36.27
CA LEU A 407 4.79 13.74 -37.16
C LEU A 407 3.48 14.10 -36.45
N GLN A 408 2.90 13.18 -35.68
CA GLN A 408 1.65 13.36 -34.93
C GLN A 408 1.78 14.50 -33.91
N TYR A 409 2.79 14.48 -33.04
CA TYR A 409 3.05 15.53 -32.05
C TYR A 409 3.73 16.78 -32.64
N LYS A 410 3.90 16.86 -33.96
CA LYS A 410 4.50 18.01 -34.69
C LYS A 410 5.91 18.37 -34.18
N LEU A 411 6.74 17.37 -33.89
CA LEU A 411 8.10 17.52 -33.36
C LEU A 411 9.18 17.53 -34.45
N GLY A 412 8.80 17.41 -35.73
CA GLY A 412 9.73 17.30 -36.86
C GLY A 412 10.71 18.46 -37.07
N SER A 413 10.51 19.61 -36.42
CA SER A 413 11.44 20.75 -36.43
C SER A 413 12.55 20.65 -35.37
N VAL A 414 12.41 19.77 -34.38
CA VAL A 414 13.37 19.59 -33.27
C VAL A 414 13.92 18.16 -33.21
N LEU A 415 13.14 17.15 -33.61
CA LEU A 415 13.52 15.74 -33.67
C LEU A 415 13.38 15.23 -35.11
N THR A 416 14.45 14.66 -35.69
CA THR A 416 14.39 14.14 -37.06
C THR A 416 13.53 12.88 -37.13
N SER A 417 12.57 12.86 -38.05
CA SER A 417 11.65 11.73 -38.23
C SER A 417 12.29 10.47 -38.86
N LYS A 418 13.59 10.54 -39.22
CA LYS A 418 14.39 9.44 -39.79
C LYS A 418 15.11 8.57 -38.74
N LYS A 419 14.91 8.83 -37.43
CA LYS A 419 15.58 8.14 -36.32
C LYS A 419 14.56 7.76 -35.25
N LEU A 420 14.88 6.74 -34.46
CA LEU A 420 14.15 6.45 -33.22
C LEU A 420 14.72 7.30 -32.08
N TRP A 421 13.85 7.95 -31.32
CA TRP A 421 14.24 8.85 -30.24
C TRP A 421 13.78 8.31 -28.89
N TRP A 422 14.72 7.93 -28.04
CA TRP A 422 14.47 7.43 -26.69
C TRP A 422 14.52 8.56 -25.65
N GLU A 423 13.70 8.48 -24.62
CA GLU A 423 13.68 9.45 -23.54
C GLU A 423 15.00 9.44 -22.74
N ALA A 424 15.58 10.62 -22.55
CA ALA A 424 16.80 10.85 -21.78
C ALA A 424 16.52 10.91 -20.26
N THR A 425 15.93 9.84 -19.71
CA THR A 425 15.67 9.70 -18.25
C THR A 425 16.58 8.65 -17.59
N ASN A 426 16.89 8.84 -16.30
CA ASN A 426 17.59 7.88 -15.45
C ASN A 426 16.80 6.57 -15.28
N PHE A 427 17.53 5.49 -15.03
CA PHE A 427 16.97 4.22 -14.59
C PHE A 427 17.32 3.99 -13.13
N TYR A 428 16.32 3.60 -12.35
CA TYR A 428 16.46 3.17 -10.96
C TYR A 428 16.03 1.70 -10.84
N MET A 429 16.30 1.08 -9.70
CA MET A 429 15.69 -0.22 -9.38
C MET A 429 14.17 -0.09 -9.49
N ARG A 430 13.54 -1.00 -10.24
CA ARG A 430 12.10 -0.96 -10.46
C ARG A 430 11.36 -1.10 -9.13
N ARG A 431 10.29 -0.32 -8.95
CA ARG A 431 9.54 -0.25 -7.70
C ARG A 431 8.05 -0.10 -7.97
N LEU A 432 7.24 -0.97 -7.38
CA LEU A 432 5.79 -0.79 -7.36
C LEU A 432 5.37 -0.24 -5.99
N SER A 433 4.85 0.98 -6.00
CA SER A 433 4.32 1.65 -4.81
C SER A 433 2.80 1.41 -4.75
N VAL A 434 2.33 0.90 -3.60
CA VAL A 434 0.93 0.56 -3.35
C VAL A 434 0.48 1.23 -2.07
N LEU A 435 -0.61 2.00 -2.15
CA LEU A 435 -1.24 2.66 -1.01
C LEU A 435 -2.57 1.95 -0.68
N ALA A 436 -2.60 1.20 0.42
CA ALA A 436 -3.82 0.64 1.00
C ALA A 436 -4.41 1.65 2.00
N ALA A 437 -5.53 2.28 1.64
CA ALA A 437 -6.17 3.32 2.44
C ALA A 437 -7.16 2.76 3.48
N ASN A 438 -7.89 1.73 3.08
CA ASN A 438 -8.88 0.98 3.86
C ASN A 438 -9.09 -0.39 3.16
N GLU A 439 -10.08 -1.17 3.58
CA GLU A 439 -10.34 -2.51 3.03
C GLU A 439 -10.76 -2.53 1.54
N TRP A 440 -11.34 -1.44 1.02
CA TRP A 440 -11.88 -1.36 -0.34
C TRP A 440 -11.08 -0.45 -1.28
N PHE A 441 -10.20 0.42 -0.76
CA PHE A 441 -9.40 1.34 -1.54
C PHE A 441 -7.91 1.00 -1.46
N THR A 442 -7.40 0.42 -2.55
CA THR A 442 -5.97 0.26 -2.80
C THR A 442 -5.59 0.92 -4.13
N LEU A 443 -4.64 1.85 -4.06
CA LEU A 443 -4.17 2.68 -5.16
C LEU A 443 -2.76 2.26 -5.62
N CYS A 444 -2.56 2.21 -6.93
CA CYS A 444 -1.25 2.04 -7.55
C CYS A 444 -1.05 3.00 -8.75
N PRO A 445 -0.01 3.85 -8.79
CA PRO A 445 0.26 4.69 -9.95
C PRO A 445 1.23 4.02 -10.93
N LEU A 446 1.08 4.29 -12.23
CA LEU A 446 2.06 3.98 -13.28
C LEU A 446 2.41 5.24 -14.07
N VAL A 447 3.59 5.25 -14.70
CA VAL A 447 4.05 6.38 -15.53
C VAL A 447 4.25 5.93 -16.97
N CYS A 448 3.46 6.49 -17.88
CA CYS A 448 3.65 6.38 -19.33
C CYS A 448 3.68 4.92 -19.83
N GLU A 449 4.74 4.60 -20.58
CA GLU A 449 5.14 3.29 -21.08
C GLU A 449 5.04 2.15 -20.04
N ASP A 450 5.11 2.43 -18.73
CA ASP A 450 4.95 1.40 -17.69
C ASP A 450 3.58 0.70 -17.73
N LEU A 451 2.53 1.37 -18.23
CA LEU A 451 1.23 0.74 -18.47
C LEU A 451 1.28 -0.28 -19.62
N ALA A 452 2.17 -0.09 -20.60
CA ALA A 452 2.26 -0.91 -21.81
C ALA A 452 3.21 -2.12 -21.68
N ARG A 453 3.99 -2.21 -20.61
CA ARG A 453 5.08 -3.18 -20.48
C ARG A 453 4.69 -4.30 -19.51
N LEU A 454 4.71 -5.52 -20.04
CA LEU A 454 4.34 -6.73 -19.32
C LEU A 454 5.27 -6.97 -18.11
N ASP A 455 6.58 -6.81 -18.34
CA ASP A 455 7.58 -7.19 -17.36
C ASP A 455 8.23 -5.98 -16.65
N PRO A 456 8.53 -6.07 -15.35
CA PRO A 456 7.98 -6.99 -14.35
C PRO A 456 6.67 -6.46 -13.72
N VAL A 457 6.29 -5.21 -14.03
CA VAL A 457 5.31 -4.45 -13.24
C VAL A 457 3.87 -4.85 -13.56
N SER A 458 3.53 -5.15 -14.81
CA SER A 458 2.15 -5.57 -15.14
C SER A 458 1.81 -6.93 -14.53
N GLU A 459 2.76 -7.87 -14.46
CA GLU A 459 2.52 -9.13 -13.72
C GLU A 459 2.21 -8.89 -12.24
N LEU A 460 2.90 -7.96 -11.59
CA LEU A 460 2.67 -7.59 -10.19
C LEU A 460 1.32 -6.91 -9.98
N VAL A 461 0.96 -5.94 -10.83
CA VAL A 461 -0.36 -5.30 -10.82
C VAL A 461 -1.46 -6.35 -11.02
N ARG A 462 -1.27 -7.29 -11.96
CA ARG A 462 -2.22 -8.37 -12.23
C ARG A 462 -2.29 -9.40 -11.10
N GLY A 463 -1.20 -9.63 -10.37
CA GLY A 463 -1.18 -10.46 -9.18
C GLY A 463 -1.92 -9.85 -8.00
N ILE A 464 -1.65 -8.58 -7.71
CA ILE A 464 -2.22 -7.86 -6.57
C ILE A 464 -3.70 -7.53 -6.83
N GLY A 465 -4.03 -7.04 -8.03
CA GLY A 465 -5.34 -6.52 -8.37
C GLY A 465 -5.75 -5.30 -7.53
N PRO A 466 -4.97 -4.20 -7.51
CA PRO A 466 -5.36 -2.98 -6.80
C PRO A 466 -6.72 -2.47 -7.31
N THR A 467 -7.54 -1.88 -6.45
CA THR A 467 -8.89 -1.45 -6.86
C THR A 467 -8.84 -0.24 -7.79
N LEU A 468 -7.85 0.65 -7.65
CA LEU A 468 -7.56 1.74 -8.58
C LEU A 468 -6.11 1.75 -9.07
N LEU A 469 -5.94 1.81 -10.39
CA LEU A 469 -4.68 2.13 -11.05
C LEU A 469 -4.77 3.50 -11.75
N ILE A 470 -3.76 4.34 -11.56
CA ILE A 470 -3.69 5.66 -12.22
C ILE A 470 -2.44 5.74 -13.09
N ALA A 471 -2.63 5.79 -14.41
CA ALA A 471 -1.55 5.93 -15.40
C ALA A 471 -1.37 7.41 -15.80
N LEU A 472 -0.26 8.01 -15.36
CA LEU A 472 0.11 9.39 -15.70
C LEU A 472 0.86 9.40 -17.04
N LEU A 473 0.40 10.16 -18.03
CA LEU A 473 0.94 10.12 -19.40
C LEU A 473 1.32 11.51 -19.93
N LEU A 474 2.37 11.58 -20.74
CA LEU A 474 2.79 12.72 -21.58
C LEU A 474 2.53 12.35 -23.05
N ASP A 475 1.26 12.08 -23.38
CA ASP A 475 0.82 11.52 -24.65
C ASP A 475 -0.37 12.31 -25.26
N GLY A 476 -0.75 12.00 -26.51
CA GLY A 476 -1.94 12.55 -27.16
C GLY A 476 -3.28 12.17 -26.49
N PRO A 477 -4.41 12.34 -27.20
CA PRO A 477 -5.75 12.10 -26.65
C PRO A 477 -5.96 10.68 -26.09
N GLN A 478 -6.74 10.55 -25.02
CA GLN A 478 -6.90 9.28 -24.30
C GLN A 478 -8.13 8.48 -24.75
N SER A 479 -8.12 8.04 -26.01
CA SER A 479 -9.22 7.25 -26.59
C SER A 479 -9.02 5.74 -26.43
N LYS A 480 -10.12 4.97 -26.31
CA LYS A 480 -10.11 3.49 -26.21
C LYS A 480 -9.36 2.77 -27.35
N ALA A 481 -9.28 3.39 -28.52
CA ALA A 481 -8.61 2.82 -29.70
C ALA A 481 -7.07 2.90 -29.66
N ARG A 482 -6.51 3.78 -28.82
CA ARG A 482 -5.05 4.00 -28.70
C ARG A 482 -4.42 3.02 -27.71
N TRP A 483 -3.10 3.00 -27.66
CA TRP A 483 -2.32 2.02 -26.89
C TRP A 483 -2.73 2.01 -25.40
N SER A 484 -2.86 3.18 -24.76
CA SER A 484 -3.22 3.31 -23.35
C SER A 484 -4.55 2.63 -23.04
N GLY A 485 -5.58 2.85 -23.87
CA GLY A 485 -6.86 2.17 -23.73
C GLY A 485 -6.78 0.65 -23.82
N ARG A 486 -5.97 0.10 -24.74
CA ARG A 486 -5.81 -1.36 -24.86
C ARG A 486 -5.18 -1.98 -23.62
N TYR A 487 -4.14 -1.37 -23.08
CA TYR A 487 -3.48 -1.87 -21.87
C TYR A 487 -4.28 -1.58 -20.59
N ALA A 488 -5.09 -0.52 -20.57
CA ALA A 488 -6.09 -0.32 -19.53
C ALA A 488 -7.13 -1.46 -19.51
N SER A 489 -7.57 -1.94 -20.67
CA SER A 489 -8.39 -3.17 -20.77
C SER A 489 -7.71 -4.36 -20.12
N VAL A 490 -6.42 -4.61 -20.41
CA VAL A 490 -5.71 -5.79 -19.87
C VAL A 490 -5.83 -5.87 -18.34
N MET A 491 -5.63 -4.75 -17.62
CA MET A 491 -5.74 -4.71 -16.15
C MET A 491 -7.19 -4.78 -15.65
N ALA A 492 -8.12 -4.16 -16.38
CA ALA A 492 -9.53 -4.09 -15.99
C ALA A 492 -10.35 -5.34 -16.37
N ASP A 493 -9.85 -6.16 -17.30
CA ASP A 493 -10.45 -7.42 -17.71
C ASP A 493 -9.79 -8.60 -16.94
N ASP A 494 -8.51 -8.48 -16.56
CA ASP A 494 -7.83 -9.37 -15.62
C ASP A 494 -6.73 -8.60 -14.84
N PRO A 495 -6.90 -8.30 -13.55
CA PRO A 495 -7.75 -9.02 -12.60
C PRO A 495 -9.06 -8.29 -12.26
N GLY A 496 -9.43 -7.22 -12.97
CA GLY A 496 -10.58 -6.37 -12.62
C GLY A 496 -10.22 -5.07 -11.93
N THR A 497 -8.97 -4.61 -12.08
CA THR A 497 -8.48 -3.31 -11.58
C THR A 497 -9.10 -2.16 -12.38
N SER A 498 -9.70 -1.18 -11.71
CA SER A 498 -10.19 0.01 -12.41
C SER A 498 -9.03 0.92 -12.80
N VAL A 499 -9.01 1.40 -14.04
CA VAL A 499 -7.90 2.18 -14.61
C VAL A 499 -8.35 3.58 -15.00
N LEU A 500 -7.71 4.59 -14.41
CA LEU A 500 -7.72 5.96 -14.91
C LEU A 500 -6.40 6.24 -15.64
N SER A 501 -6.44 6.63 -16.91
CA SER A 501 -5.28 7.19 -17.60
C SER A 501 -5.55 8.63 -18.00
N LEU A 502 -4.56 9.52 -17.87
CA LEU A 502 -4.72 10.95 -18.18
C LEU A 502 -3.46 11.54 -18.80
N SER A 503 -3.64 12.60 -19.60
CA SER A 503 -2.54 13.37 -20.17
C SER A 503 -2.78 14.87 -20.13
N ALA A 504 -1.70 15.63 -20.29
CA ALA A 504 -1.72 17.08 -20.36
C ALA A 504 -2.48 17.56 -21.61
N LEU A 505 -3.35 18.55 -21.46
CA LEU A 505 -4.12 19.15 -22.57
C LEU A 505 -3.19 19.73 -23.65
N GLY A 506 -2.00 20.22 -23.27
CA GLY A 506 -0.96 20.57 -24.22
C GLY A 506 -0.57 19.40 -25.13
N MET A 507 -0.36 18.20 -24.59
CA MET A 507 -0.03 17.02 -25.39
C MET A 507 -1.22 16.49 -26.20
N THR A 508 -2.46 16.55 -25.69
CA THR A 508 -3.64 16.13 -26.48
C THR A 508 -3.86 17.04 -27.68
N LYS A 509 -3.72 18.37 -27.53
CA LYS A 509 -3.73 19.35 -28.64
C LYS A 509 -2.60 19.11 -29.64
N ARG A 510 -1.40 18.74 -29.18
CA ARG A 510 -0.29 18.38 -30.07
C ARG A 510 -0.61 17.11 -30.87
N GLY A 511 -0.99 16.04 -30.17
CA GLY A 511 -1.20 14.70 -30.71
C GLY A 511 -2.51 14.47 -31.45
N ASN A 512 -3.40 15.47 -31.53
CA ASN A 512 -4.66 15.33 -32.24
C ASN A 512 -4.47 15.12 -33.74
N ASP A 513 -5.05 14.04 -34.27
CA ASP A 513 -5.12 13.77 -35.69
C ASP A 513 -6.13 14.72 -36.34
N LYS A 514 -5.71 15.44 -37.39
CA LYS A 514 -6.54 16.41 -38.11
C LYS A 514 -7.83 15.81 -38.70
N ARG A 515 -7.90 14.48 -38.84
CA ARG A 515 -9.10 13.76 -39.31
C ARG A 515 -10.20 13.69 -38.23
N TYR A 516 -9.83 13.77 -36.96
CA TYR A 516 -10.76 13.77 -35.84
C TYR A 516 -10.91 15.19 -35.31
N LYS A 517 -11.99 15.84 -35.76
CA LYS A 517 -12.39 17.15 -35.24
C LYS A 517 -12.63 17.01 -33.74
N ASP A 518 -12.04 17.94 -32.98
CA ASP A 518 -12.18 18.05 -31.51
C ASP A 518 -11.67 16.87 -30.67
N GLY A 519 -10.99 15.88 -31.26
CA GLY A 519 -10.39 14.75 -30.53
C GLY A 519 -9.35 15.13 -29.47
N TRP A 520 -8.80 16.35 -29.52
CA TRP A 520 -7.94 16.92 -28.49
C TRP A 520 -8.66 17.17 -27.15
N LYS A 521 -9.99 17.24 -27.14
CA LYS A 521 -10.81 17.41 -25.93
C LYS A 521 -10.75 16.20 -25.00
N ASN A 522 -10.45 15.01 -25.51
CA ASN A 522 -10.28 13.80 -24.70
C ASN A 522 -8.94 13.86 -23.95
N ILE A 523 -9.00 14.19 -22.65
CA ILE A 523 -7.85 14.35 -21.76
C ILE A 523 -7.54 13.09 -20.93
N ALA A 524 -8.53 12.24 -20.70
CA ALA A 524 -8.41 11.07 -19.84
C ALA A 524 -9.36 9.94 -20.27
N LEU A 525 -9.02 8.70 -19.93
CA LEU A 525 -9.81 7.51 -20.15
C LEU A 525 -10.00 6.79 -18.82
N TRP A 526 -11.25 6.47 -18.50
CA TRP A 526 -11.59 5.50 -17.48
C TRP A 526 -11.89 4.15 -18.13
N LYS A 527 -11.47 3.05 -17.48
CA LYS A 527 -11.86 1.69 -17.81
C LYS A 527 -12.02 0.87 -16.54
N ASP A 528 -13.22 0.39 -16.26
CA ASP A 528 -13.51 -0.57 -15.19
C ASP A 528 -14.08 -1.90 -15.74
N ALA A 529 -14.34 -2.86 -14.86
CA ALA A 529 -14.85 -4.19 -15.23
C ALA A 529 -16.37 -4.21 -15.50
N THR A 530 -17.12 -3.16 -15.13
CA THR A 530 -18.58 -3.16 -15.04
C THR A 530 -19.24 -2.27 -16.10
N HIS A 531 -18.84 -1.00 -16.18
CA HIS A 531 -19.26 -0.02 -17.19
C HIS A 531 -18.42 -0.12 -18.47
N GLY A 532 -17.19 -0.61 -18.37
CA GLY A 532 -16.26 -0.62 -19.50
C GLY A 532 -15.57 0.73 -19.67
N TYR A 533 -15.56 1.29 -20.88
CA TYR A 533 -14.76 2.48 -21.24
C TYR A 533 -15.55 3.78 -21.19
N GLU A 534 -15.01 4.79 -20.51
CA GLU A 534 -15.50 6.18 -20.56
C GLU A 534 -14.39 7.16 -20.97
N GLU A 535 -14.64 7.90 -22.06
CA GLU A 535 -13.70 8.90 -22.60
C GLU A 535 -14.01 10.28 -22.01
N ILE A 536 -13.12 10.75 -21.13
CA ILE A 536 -13.30 11.98 -20.35
C ILE A 536 -12.86 13.18 -21.21
N ASN A 537 -13.87 13.89 -21.70
CA ASN A 537 -13.72 15.05 -22.57
C ASN A 537 -13.91 16.36 -21.80
N ILE A 538 -13.12 17.38 -22.14
CA ILE A 538 -13.43 18.77 -21.75
C ILE A 538 -14.35 19.42 -22.79
N ASP A 539 -15.45 20.02 -22.36
CA ASP A 539 -16.16 21.00 -23.16
C ASP A 539 -15.48 22.38 -23.04
N TYR A 540 -14.44 22.55 -23.87
CA TYR A 540 -13.72 23.81 -24.03
C TYR A 540 -14.02 24.39 -25.42
N ASP A 541 -14.63 25.58 -25.47
CA ASP A 541 -14.77 26.36 -26.70
C ASP A 541 -13.84 27.58 -26.65
N GLU A 542 -12.77 27.54 -27.45
CA GLU A 542 -11.81 28.65 -27.63
C GLU A 542 -12.48 29.96 -28.09
N LYS A 543 -13.72 29.92 -28.59
CA LYS A 543 -14.48 31.11 -29.04
C LYS A 543 -15.36 31.74 -27.96
N ILE A 544 -15.66 31.01 -26.88
CA ILE A 544 -16.47 31.50 -25.74
C ILE A 544 -15.55 32.13 -24.67
N VAL A 545 -14.26 31.83 -24.70
CA VAL A 545 -13.25 32.48 -23.85
C VAL A 545 -13.24 33.99 -24.11
N ASN A 546 -13.66 34.76 -23.10
CA ASN A 546 -13.53 36.21 -23.11
C ASN A 546 -12.04 36.57 -23.35
N PRO A 547 -11.69 37.36 -24.39
CA PRO A 547 -10.29 37.65 -24.71
C PRO A 547 -9.53 38.37 -23.58
N SER A 548 -10.22 38.91 -22.58
CA SER A 548 -9.68 39.55 -21.38
C SER A 548 -9.51 38.61 -20.17
N ALA A 549 -9.83 37.32 -20.30
CA ALA A 549 -9.75 36.34 -19.20
C ALA A 549 -8.94 35.09 -19.58
N ASP A 550 -8.26 34.53 -18.59
CA ASP A 550 -7.63 33.21 -18.66
C ASP A 550 -8.60 32.18 -18.05
N VAL A 551 -8.89 31.12 -18.79
CA VAL A 551 -9.82 30.05 -18.39
C VAL A 551 -9.04 28.76 -18.27
N HIS A 552 -8.90 28.28 -17.04
CA HIS A 552 -8.29 27.00 -16.70
C HIS A 552 -9.38 25.96 -16.45
N VAL A 553 -9.16 24.73 -16.90
CA VAL A 553 -10.15 23.65 -16.85
C VAL A 553 -9.67 22.49 -15.99
N GLY A 554 -10.57 21.90 -15.24
CA GLY A 554 -10.43 20.60 -14.60
C GLY A 554 -11.67 19.76 -14.85
N VAL A 555 -11.59 18.45 -14.65
CA VAL A 555 -12.76 17.55 -14.70
C VAL A 555 -12.74 16.70 -13.45
N VAL A 556 -13.85 16.66 -12.71
CA VAL A 556 -14.01 15.68 -11.65
C VAL A 556 -14.61 14.42 -12.22
N LEU A 557 -13.96 13.30 -11.94
CA LEU A 557 -14.51 11.96 -12.10
C LEU A 557 -15.04 11.49 -10.73
N THR A 558 -16.30 11.06 -10.68
CA THR A 558 -16.89 10.43 -9.50
C THR A 558 -17.01 8.93 -9.74
N ILE A 559 -16.54 8.14 -8.77
CA ILE A 559 -16.60 6.68 -8.76
C ILE A 559 -17.18 6.19 -7.42
N ASN A 560 -17.79 5.00 -7.42
CA ASN A 560 -18.34 4.36 -6.23
C ASN A 560 -17.65 2.99 -6.01
N ALA A 561 -17.37 2.65 -4.75
CA ALA A 561 -16.91 1.33 -4.34
C ALA A 561 -18.13 0.39 -4.21
N GLY A 562 -18.36 -0.37 -5.28
CA GLY A 562 -19.25 -1.53 -5.26
C GLY A 562 -18.52 -2.77 -4.71
N SER A 563 -19.23 -3.89 -4.69
CA SER A 563 -18.66 -5.18 -4.34
C SER A 563 -19.07 -6.25 -5.35
N ASP A 564 -18.13 -7.14 -5.70
CA ASP A 564 -18.26 -8.17 -6.73
C ASP A 564 -17.87 -9.55 -6.18
N LEU A 565 -18.51 -10.60 -6.69
CA LEU A 565 -18.27 -11.96 -6.22
C LEU A 565 -17.08 -12.58 -6.96
N ASP A 566 -15.93 -12.54 -6.33
CA ASP A 566 -14.75 -13.28 -6.76
C ASP A 566 -14.84 -14.75 -6.31
N MET A 567 -14.55 -15.69 -7.23
CA MET A 567 -14.53 -17.14 -6.97
C MET A 567 -13.22 -17.74 -7.48
N THR A 568 -12.59 -18.64 -6.72
CA THR A 568 -11.44 -19.39 -7.22
C THR A 568 -11.84 -20.48 -8.21
N ALA A 569 -10.86 -20.90 -9.00
CA ALA A 569 -10.95 -22.05 -9.87
C ALA A 569 -11.35 -23.34 -9.12
N ASP A 570 -10.94 -23.53 -7.85
CA ASP A 570 -11.34 -24.67 -7.01
C ASP A 570 -12.72 -24.49 -6.32
N GLY A 571 -13.47 -23.45 -6.68
CA GLY A 571 -14.88 -23.24 -6.27
C GLY A 571 -15.07 -22.50 -4.94
N ARG A 572 -13.98 -22.06 -4.29
CA ARG A 572 -14.05 -21.26 -3.07
C ARG A 572 -14.55 -19.86 -3.42
N HIS A 573 -15.33 -19.29 -2.51
CA HIS A 573 -15.86 -17.92 -2.60
C HIS A 573 -16.16 -17.42 -1.17
N HIS A 574 -16.35 -16.12 -1.01
CA HIS A 574 -16.64 -15.52 0.30
C HIS A 574 -17.96 -14.74 0.27
N GLU A 575 -18.65 -14.71 1.41
CA GLU A 575 -19.82 -13.85 1.62
C GLU A 575 -19.44 -12.36 1.57
N ASN A 576 -18.19 -12.02 1.93
CA ASN A 576 -17.63 -10.68 1.75
C ASN A 576 -17.02 -10.56 0.34
N ASN A 577 -17.82 -10.03 -0.58
CA ASN A 577 -17.42 -9.67 -1.94
C ASN A 577 -16.17 -8.78 -2.00
N SER A 578 -15.38 -8.93 -3.07
CA SER A 578 -14.22 -8.07 -3.37
C SER A 578 -14.65 -6.66 -3.76
N ALA A 579 -13.92 -5.64 -3.32
CA ALA A 579 -14.21 -4.26 -3.67
C ALA A 579 -13.91 -3.96 -5.15
N ILE A 580 -14.83 -3.24 -5.82
CA ILE A 580 -14.68 -2.79 -7.20
C ILE A 580 -14.99 -1.30 -7.30
N PHE A 581 -14.28 -0.56 -8.16
CA PHE A 581 -14.67 0.80 -8.50
C PHE A 581 -15.52 0.84 -9.75
N VAL A 582 -16.56 1.67 -9.68
CA VAL A 582 -17.66 1.71 -10.63
C VAL A 582 -17.88 3.17 -11.02
N TYR A 583 -17.72 3.49 -12.30
CA TYR A 583 -18.01 4.83 -12.84
C TYR A 583 -19.39 5.35 -12.41
N GLN A 584 -19.49 6.62 -11.99
CA GLN A 584 -20.76 7.27 -11.67
C GLN A 584 -21.04 8.52 -12.53
N GLY A 585 -19.99 9.26 -12.93
CA GLY A 585 -20.16 10.45 -13.75
C GLY A 585 -18.90 11.32 -13.84
N VAL A 586 -18.97 12.32 -14.73
CA VAL A 586 -17.96 13.37 -14.86
C VAL A 586 -18.59 14.75 -14.83
N HIS A 587 -17.89 15.70 -14.22
CA HIS A 587 -18.30 17.10 -14.13
C HIS A 587 -17.12 18.04 -14.43
N GLN A 588 -17.24 18.88 -15.46
CA GLN A 588 -16.21 19.88 -15.76
C GLN A 588 -16.31 21.05 -14.80
N VAL A 589 -15.15 21.48 -14.29
CA VAL A 589 -15.00 22.66 -13.45
C VAL A 589 -14.02 23.63 -14.11
N ASN A 590 -14.26 24.93 -13.96
CA ASN A 590 -13.44 25.97 -14.57
C ASN A 590 -12.98 26.97 -13.51
N SER A 591 -11.74 27.45 -13.60
CA SER A 591 -11.27 28.67 -12.92
C SER A 591 -11.13 29.75 -13.98
N ILE A 592 -11.76 30.91 -13.75
CA ILE A 592 -11.79 32.04 -14.68
C ILE A 592 -11.16 33.24 -13.98
N ARG A 593 -10.07 33.77 -14.55
CA ARG A 593 -9.31 34.88 -13.97
C ARG A 593 -9.09 36.00 -14.99
N ALA A 594 -8.94 37.23 -14.52
CA ALA A 594 -8.63 38.36 -15.42
C ALA A 594 -7.19 38.24 -15.94
N LYS A 595 -6.97 38.50 -17.23
CA LYS A 595 -5.61 38.47 -17.80
C LYS A 595 -4.70 39.47 -17.11
N GLY A 596 -3.53 39.00 -16.67
CA GLY A 596 -2.56 39.82 -15.95
C GLY A 596 -2.91 40.09 -14.49
N SER A 597 -3.94 39.46 -13.91
CA SER A 597 -4.05 39.41 -12.46
C SER A 597 -2.91 38.55 -11.91
N GLU A 598 -1.88 39.18 -11.34
CA GLU A 598 -0.93 38.46 -10.48
C GLU A 598 -1.74 37.77 -9.37
N GLY A 599 -1.52 36.46 -9.18
CA GLY A 599 -2.11 35.73 -8.07
C GLY A 599 -1.68 36.37 -6.75
N VAL A 600 -2.56 36.34 -5.74
CA VAL A 600 -2.39 37.08 -4.48
C VAL A 600 -1.15 36.64 -3.66
N CYS A 601 -0.49 35.56 -4.05
CA CYS A 601 0.77 35.10 -3.46
C CYS A 601 1.94 35.24 -4.43
N LYS A 602 2.79 36.25 -4.22
CA LYS A 602 4.17 36.21 -4.73
C LYS A 602 4.92 35.12 -3.99
N GLY A 603 5.73 34.33 -4.69
CA GLY A 603 6.45 33.18 -4.09
C GLY A 603 7.38 33.54 -2.92
N SER A 604 7.69 34.83 -2.73
CA SER A 604 8.41 35.37 -1.58
C SER A 604 7.66 35.24 -0.24
N ASP A 605 6.33 35.18 -0.27
CA ASP A 605 5.50 35.30 0.94
C ASP A 605 5.19 33.92 1.57
N ILE A 606 5.71 32.84 0.97
CA ILE A 606 5.65 31.48 1.52
C ILE A 606 6.92 31.21 2.36
N GLN A 607 7.12 31.99 3.42
CA GLN A 607 8.22 31.75 4.37
C GLN A 607 7.90 30.59 5.34
N ASP A 608 6.63 30.37 5.67
CA ASP A 608 6.19 29.12 6.29
C ASP A 608 6.16 28.00 5.25
N GLN A 609 7.23 27.19 5.23
CA GLN A 609 7.29 25.91 4.51
C GLN A 609 6.40 24.88 5.21
N ALA A 610 5.52 24.20 4.46
CA ALA A 610 4.85 23.02 5.00
C ALA A 610 5.85 21.95 5.45
N ALA A 611 5.48 21.17 6.45
CA ALA A 611 6.29 20.02 6.86
C ALA A 611 6.13 18.91 5.82
N PHE A 612 7.23 18.54 5.16
CA PHE A 612 7.31 17.39 4.27
C PHE A 612 7.94 16.19 4.98
N SER A 613 7.54 14.99 4.61
CA SER A 613 8.15 13.75 5.08
C SER A 613 9.33 13.30 4.22
N GLU A 614 10.25 12.57 4.83
CA GLU A 614 11.07 11.62 4.08
C GLU A 614 10.25 10.35 3.79
N ASP A 615 10.72 9.52 2.86
CA ASP A 615 10.17 8.18 2.56
C ASP A 615 10.03 7.30 3.84
N ASN A 616 10.92 7.51 4.81
CA ASN A 616 10.95 6.77 6.07
C ASN A 616 9.77 7.12 6.98
N ASP A 617 9.31 8.38 7.03
CA ASP A 617 8.20 8.72 7.94
C ASP A 617 6.85 8.14 7.44
N PHE A 618 6.71 7.85 6.14
CA PHE A 618 5.54 7.11 5.63
C PHE A 618 5.58 5.66 6.11
N LEU A 619 6.76 5.02 6.12
CA LEU A 619 6.92 3.69 6.73
C LEU A 619 6.57 3.74 8.22
N GLU A 620 7.08 4.72 8.98
CA GLU A 620 6.72 4.91 10.38
C GLU A 620 5.20 4.96 10.55
N ILE A 621 4.50 5.80 9.77
CA ILE A 621 3.03 5.88 9.78
C ILE A 621 2.36 4.55 9.43
N SER A 622 2.84 3.78 8.46
CA SER A 622 2.20 2.50 8.11
C SER A 622 2.29 1.48 9.25
N LEU A 623 3.50 1.26 9.80
CA LEU A 623 3.72 0.36 10.95
C LEU A 623 2.87 0.79 12.15
N PHE A 624 2.81 2.10 12.34
CA PHE A 624 2.05 2.76 13.37
C PHE A 624 0.53 2.61 13.20
N THR A 625 0.01 2.74 11.98
CA THR A 625 -1.43 2.52 11.67
C THR A 625 -1.82 1.11 12.10
N HIS A 626 -1.03 0.11 11.71
CA HIS A 626 -1.27 -1.27 12.09
C HIS A 626 -1.20 -1.50 13.60
N LEU A 627 -0.35 -0.77 14.34
CA LEU A 627 -0.30 -0.81 15.80
C LEU A 627 -1.55 -0.19 16.45
N VAL A 628 -2.21 0.77 15.79
CA VAL A 628 -3.50 1.29 16.26
C VAL A 628 -4.61 0.30 15.94
N ASP A 629 -4.68 -0.17 14.70
CA ASP A 629 -5.69 -1.11 14.19
C ASP A 629 -5.77 -2.37 15.06
N ILE A 630 -4.63 -2.92 15.49
CA ILE A 630 -4.60 -4.06 16.40
C ILE A 630 -5.11 -3.67 17.79
N CYS A 631 -4.75 -2.52 18.34
CA CYS A 631 -5.13 -2.14 19.70
C CYS A 631 -6.59 -1.65 19.84
N ILE A 632 -7.23 -1.24 18.75
CA ILE A 632 -8.67 -1.05 18.69
C ILE A 632 -9.33 -2.43 18.77
N GLY A 633 -10.06 -2.71 19.86
CA GLY A 633 -10.80 -3.96 20.05
C GLY A 633 -9.91 -5.21 20.14
N LEU A 634 -8.87 -5.15 20.98
CA LEU A 634 -8.34 -6.34 21.69
C LEU A 634 -9.03 -6.44 23.06
N SER A 635 -8.89 -7.56 23.78
CA SER A 635 -9.22 -7.60 25.21
C SER A 635 -8.08 -7.10 26.09
N ARG A 636 -8.37 -6.69 27.34
CA ARG A 636 -7.35 -6.36 28.35
C ARG A 636 -6.32 -7.48 28.55
N LYS A 637 -6.74 -8.74 28.50
CA LYS A 637 -5.85 -9.92 28.56
C LYS A 637 -4.94 -9.97 27.33
N SER A 638 -5.50 -9.79 26.13
CA SER A 638 -4.75 -9.82 24.87
C SER A 638 -3.73 -8.67 24.77
N ILE A 639 -4.05 -7.47 25.29
CA ILE A 639 -3.06 -6.38 25.40
C ILE A 639 -1.98 -6.69 26.46
N LEU A 640 -2.31 -7.35 27.57
CA LEU A 640 -1.29 -7.82 28.52
C LEU A 640 -0.38 -8.90 27.91
N ASP A 641 -0.92 -9.79 27.08
CA ASP A 641 -0.14 -10.82 26.39
C ASP A 641 0.71 -10.21 25.27
N LEU A 642 0.20 -9.20 24.55
CA LEU A 642 0.95 -8.35 23.61
C LEU A 642 2.09 -7.58 24.32
N ASN A 643 1.83 -6.96 25.49
CA ASN A 643 2.84 -6.31 26.34
C ASN A 643 3.93 -7.30 26.80
N LYS A 644 3.57 -8.48 27.32
CA LYS A 644 4.55 -9.53 27.71
C LYS A 644 5.40 -9.97 26.52
N TYR A 645 4.76 -10.07 25.35
CA TYR A 645 5.38 -10.45 24.10
C TYR A 645 6.40 -9.40 23.62
N ILE A 646 6.10 -8.10 23.76
CA ILE A 646 6.99 -6.97 23.42
C ILE A 646 8.11 -6.78 24.47
N SER A 647 7.76 -6.69 25.75
CA SER A 647 8.70 -6.52 26.88
C SER A 647 9.65 -7.70 27.10
N GLY A 648 9.53 -8.76 26.29
CA GLY A 648 10.42 -9.91 26.30
C GLY A 648 10.29 -10.83 27.51
N ASN A 649 9.26 -10.67 28.35
CA ASN A 649 9.03 -11.56 29.48
C ASN A 649 8.70 -12.98 29.02
N LYS A 650 9.30 -13.98 29.67
CA LYS A 650 9.49 -15.32 29.08
C LYS A 650 8.24 -16.23 29.20
N THR A 651 7.51 -16.40 28.09
CA THR A 651 6.74 -17.62 27.69
C THR A 651 6.06 -17.35 26.32
N GLY A 652 6.46 -17.89 25.16
CA GLY A 652 7.61 -18.78 24.84
C GLY A 652 7.73 -19.16 23.33
N LYS A 653 6.77 -19.85 22.70
CA LYS A 653 6.75 -20.18 21.24
C LYS A 653 6.41 -19.01 20.33
N VAL A 654 5.40 -18.20 20.66
CA VAL A 654 5.07 -16.95 19.93
C VAL A 654 6.29 -16.04 19.94
N LYS A 655 6.93 -15.96 21.12
CA LYS A 655 8.25 -15.38 21.29
C LYS A 655 9.26 -16.05 20.36
N ASN A 656 9.38 -17.38 20.28
CA ASN A 656 10.34 -18.01 19.38
C ASN A 656 10.10 -17.77 17.87
N THR A 657 8.86 -17.82 17.36
CA THR A 657 8.59 -17.59 15.91
C THR A 657 8.57 -16.10 15.57
N ILE A 658 7.95 -15.27 16.40
CA ILE A 658 7.79 -13.84 16.12
C ILE A 658 8.98 -13.03 16.68
N GLU A 659 9.73 -13.46 17.70
CA GLU A 659 11.14 -13.00 17.86
C GLU A 659 12.02 -13.56 16.76
N LYS A 660 11.81 -14.76 16.18
CA LYS A 660 12.60 -15.13 14.99
C LYS A 660 12.38 -14.08 13.89
N ILE A 661 11.11 -13.74 13.60
CA ILE A 661 10.73 -12.66 12.67
C ILE A 661 11.31 -11.30 13.09
N ILE A 662 11.07 -10.84 14.32
CA ILE A 662 11.53 -9.55 14.80
C ILE A 662 13.06 -9.50 14.86
N LYS A 663 13.72 -10.40 15.59
CA LYS A 663 15.17 -10.40 15.86
C LYS A 663 16.05 -10.72 14.65
N TYR A 664 15.63 -11.59 13.72
CA TYR A 664 16.44 -11.97 12.56
C TYR A 664 16.06 -11.28 11.24
N TYR A 665 14.85 -10.72 11.10
CA TYR A 665 14.40 -10.13 9.83
C TYR A 665 14.09 -8.64 9.95
N ILE A 666 13.35 -8.21 10.98
CA ILE A 666 12.98 -6.81 11.20
C ILE A 666 14.14 -6.00 11.83
N HIS A 667 14.65 -6.45 12.97
CA HIS A 667 15.65 -5.79 13.83
C HIS A 667 17.01 -5.56 13.13
N PRO A 668 17.54 -6.47 12.28
CA PRO A 668 18.81 -6.20 11.58
C PRO A 668 18.68 -5.09 10.53
N LYS A 669 17.48 -4.86 9.98
CA LYS A 669 17.23 -3.76 9.03
C LYS A 669 16.73 -2.48 9.70
N MET A 670 16.02 -2.55 10.83
CA MET A 670 15.81 -1.39 11.73
C MET A 670 17.15 -0.76 12.13
N ASN A 671 18.17 -1.57 12.45
CA ASN A 671 19.54 -1.11 12.70
C ASN A 671 20.25 -0.47 11.48
N ILE A 672 19.79 -0.74 10.25
CA ILE A 672 20.34 -0.14 9.02
C ILE A 672 19.62 1.16 8.65
N ILE A 673 18.32 1.27 8.97
CA ILE A 673 17.53 2.51 8.83
C ILE A 673 18.05 3.60 9.79
N HIS A 674 18.76 3.24 10.86
CA HIS A 674 19.47 4.18 11.74
C HIS A 674 20.99 4.06 11.64
N SER A 675 21.56 4.46 10.50
CA SER A 675 23.01 4.65 10.36
C SER A 675 23.51 5.88 11.14
N LYS A 676 23.61 5.76 12.48
CA LYS A 676 24.67 6.37 13.33
C LYS A 676 24.54 6.06 14.83
N ASP A 677 23.35 5.76 15.34
CA ASP A 677 23.13 5.62 16.79
C ASP A 677 22.88 4.14 17.18
N ARG A 678 23.80 3.53 17.95
CA ARG A 678 23.80 2.07 18.24
C ARG A 678 22.81 1.64 19.34
N ASP A 679 22.14 2.59 19.99
CA ASP A 679 21.32 2.39 21.20
C ASP A 679 19.80 2.44 20.91
N SER A 680 19.34 2.01 19.73
CA SER A 680 17.94 2.14 19.29
C SER A 680 16.98 0.96 19.57
N PRO A 681 17.37 -0.33 19.56
CA PRO A 681 16.40 -1.43 19.67
C PRO A 681 15.68 -1.50 21.01
N GLU A 682 16.40 -1.30 22.11
CA GLU A 682 15.80 -1.22 23.44
C GLU A 682 14.81 -0.06 23.59
N LYS A 683 15.00 1.03 22.83
CA LYS A 683 14.09 2.17 22.85
C LYS A 683 12.79 1.82 22.15
N LEU A 684 12.86 1.16 20.98
CA LEU A 684 11.66 0.75 20.24
C LEU A 684 10.83 -0.26 21.05
N VAL A 685 11.47 -1.22 21.74
CA VAL A 685 10.80 -2.07 22.74
C VAL A 685 10.16 -1.25 23.86
N LYS A 686 10.90 -0.33 24.50
CA LYS A 686 10.36 0.55 25.56
C LYS A 686 9.21 1.46 25.09
N TYR A 687 9.19 1.88 23.82
CA TYR A 687 8.08 2.65 23.25
C TYR A 687 6.89 1.78 22.95
N THR A 688 7.08 0.57 22.42
CA THR A 688 5.97 -0.33 22.21
C THR A 688 5.39 -0.82 23.55
N ASP A 689 6.22 -1.04 24.58
CA ASP A 689 5.79 -1.26 25.97
C ASP A 689 5.01 -0.06 26.53
N PHE A 690 5.47 1.17 26.28
CA PHE A 690 4.79 2.39 26.74
C PHE A 690 3.46 2.63 26.01
N ILE A 691 3.42 2.44 24.69
CA ILE A 691 2.20 2.52 23.87
C ILE A 691 1.23 1.43 24.31
N CYS A 692 1.70 0.21 24.56
CA CYS A 692 0.87 -0.90 25.00
C CYS A 692 0.47 -0.78 26.49
N ASP A 693 1.21 -0.10 27.36
CA ASP A 693 0.77 0.27 28.72
C ASP A 693 -0.25 1.43 28.71
N MET A 694 -0.12 2.38 27.78
CA MET A 694 -1.14 3.39 27.52
C MET A 694 -2.43 2.76 26.97
N LEU A 695 -2.34 1.91 25.96
CA LEU A 695 -3.49 1.22 25.36
C LEU A 695 -4.08 0.17 26.32
N TYR A 696 -3.27 -0.43 27.20
CA TYR A 696 -3.73 -1.24 28.34
C TYR A 696 -4.63 -0.44 29.30
N LYS A 697 -4.41 0.87 29.43
CA LYS A 697 -5.27 1.79 30.22
C LYS A 697 -6.48 2.32 29.44
N VAL A 698 -6.44 2.30 28.10
CA VAL A 698 -7.60 2.59 27.21
C VAL A 698 -8.60 1.44 27.21
N ASN A 699 -8.13 0.21 27.38
CA ASN A 699 -8.87 -0.96 26.99
C ASN A 699 -9.75 -1.55 28.11
N ILE A 700 -10.88 -0.89 28.34
CA ILE A 700 -11.96 -1.36 29.23
C ILE A 700 -13.04 -2.01 28.37
N ASP A 701 -13.04 -3.35 28.35
CA ASP A 701 -14.11 -4.19 27.78
C ASP A 701 -15.13 -4.65 28.84
N ASP A 702 -14.97 -4.24 30.10
CA ASP A 702 -15.97 -4.46 31.16
C ASP A 702 -17.15 -3.47 30.99
N TYR A 703 -17.85 -3.55 29.85
CA TYR A 703 -19.03 -2.74 29.54
C TYR A 703 -20.32 -3.26 30.19
N GLU A 704 -20.33 -4.50 30.71
CA GLU A 704 -21.54 -5.15 31.24
C GLU A 704 -21.59 -5.30 32.77
N LYS A 705 -20.53 -4.91 33.52
CA LYS A 705 -20.51 -5.03 34.98
C LYS A 705 -19.99 -3.79 35.71
N GLU A 706 -20.97 -3.00 36.13
CA GLU A 706 -20.94 -1.97 37.19
C GLU A 706 -20.35 -0.57 36.84
N GLU A 707 -21.17 0.44 37.18
CA GLU A 707 -20.93 1.91 37.21
C GLU A 707 -20.41 2.66 35.96
N SER A 708 -21.37 3.23 35.21
CA SER A 708 -21.14 4.15 34.08
C SER A 708 -20.31 5.41 34.38
N ASN A 709 -20.17 5.81 35.65
CA ASN A 709 -19.42 7.02 36.04
C ASN A 709 -17.90 6.83 36.03
N TYR A 710 -17.39 5.60 36.11
CA TYR A 710 -15.94 5.36 36.09
C TYR A 710 -15.36 5.50 34.67
N ASN A 711 -16.07 5.00 33.66
CA ASN A 711 -15.57 4.90 32.28
C ASN A 711 -15.34 6.27 31.61
N ASP A 712 -16.23 7.22 31.88
CA ASP A 712 -16.17 8.57 31.34
C ASP A 712 -14.96 9.35 31.88
N LYS A 713 -14.54 9.05 33.11
CA LYS A 713 -13.33 9.60 33.74
C LYS A 713 -12.05 9.08 33.08
N TYR A 714 -11.96 7.79 32.73
CA TYR A 714 -10.74 7.22 32.13
C TYR A 714 -10.47 7.75 30.73
N ILE A 715 -11.50 7.94 29.90
CA ILE A 715 -11.34 8.55 28.58
C ILE A 715 -10.93 10.03 28.73
N LYS A 716 -11.51 10.76 29.70
CA LYS A 716 -11.08 12.12 30.06
C LYS A 716 -9.64 12.16 30.60
N ASP A 717 -9.21 11.17 31.37
CA ASP A 717 -7.82 11.05 31.87
C ASP A 717 -6.85 10.72 30.71
N LEU A 718 -7.26 9.91 29.71
CA LEU A 718 -6.45 9.60 28.52
C LEU A 718 -6.33 10.78 27.54
N ILE A 719 -7.40 11.54 27.37
CA ILE A 719 -7.39 12.83 26.69
C ILE A 719 -6.54 13.83 27.46
N SER A 720 -6.63 13.85 28.80
CA SER A 720 -5.79 14.71 29.64
C SER A 720 -4.33 14.30 29.55
N VAL A 721 -3.99 13.00 29.51
CA VAL A 721 -2.61 12.50 29.38
C VAL A 721 -2.06 12.75 27.98
N SER A 722 -2.84 12.52 26.92
CA SER A 722 -2.43 12.80 25.53
C SER A 722 -2.28 14.31 25.29
N GLY A 723 -3.25 15.10 25.76
CA GLY A 723 -3.22 16.56 25.77
C GLY A 723 -2.10 17.12 26.66
N TYR A 724 -1.73 16.44 27.74
CA TYR A 724 -0.62 16.82 28.62
C TYR A 724 0.75 16.39 28.07
N MET A 725 0.85 15.28 27.33
CA MET A 725 2.05 14.92 26.57
C MET A 725 2.32 15.94 25.46
N LEU A 726 1.27 16.38 24.76
CA LEU A 726 1.36 17.53 23.86
C LEU A 726 1.74 18.80 24.65
N PHE A 727 1.07 19.13 25.75
CA PHE A 727 1.37 20.34 26.55
C PHE A 727 2.79 20.36 27.15
N LEU A 728 3.36 19.22 27.54
CA LEU A 728 4.73 19.12 28.04
C LEU A 728 5.77 19.48 26.98
N VAL A 729 5.53 19.06 25.73
CA VAL A 729 6.33 19.51 24.57
C VAL A 729 6.15 21.03 24.39
N GLU A 730 4.97 21.59 24.68
CA GLU A 730 4.70 23.03 24.57
C GLU A 730 5.26 23.92 25.70
N GLU A 731 5.44 23.42 26.93
CA GLU A 731 6.00 24.19 28.05
C GLU A 731 7.53 24.17 28.09
N ASN A 732 8.18 23.04 27.78
CA ASN A 732 9.65 22.96 27.82
C ASN A 732 10.35 23.87 26.79
N GLU A 733 9.63 24.30 25.74
CA GLU A 733 10.14 25.19 24.69
C GLU A 733 9.85 26.68 24.95
N LYS A 734 9.04 27.04 25.96
CA LYS A 734 8.61 28.43 26.21
C LYS A 734 9.42 29.15 27.29
N PHE A 735 10.71 29.35 27.04
CA PHE A 735 11.34 30.55 27.59
C PHE A 735 11.01 31.76 26.69
N ARG A 736 9.92 32.46 27.05
CA ARG A 736 9.35 33.70 26.45
C ARG A 736 8.46 33.52 25.20
N PHE A 737 7.16 33.36 25.41
CA PHE A 737 6.22 34.50 25.45
C PHE A 737 4.91 34.07 26.12
N GLY A 738 4.30 34.95 26.93
CA GLY A 738 3.24 34.58 27.86
C GLY A 738 1.84 34.50 27.24
N GLY A 739 0.93 33.79 27.92
CA GLY A 739 -0.51 33.96 27.73
C GLY A 739 -1.27 32.80 27.07
N LEU A 740 -1.13 31.56 27.58
CA LEU A 740 -2.10 30.49 27.31
C LEU A 740 -2.37 29.68 28.58
N LYS A 741 -3.40 30.09 29.33
CA LYS A 741 -4.02 29.26 30.37
C LYS A 741 -4.85 28.19 29.68
N ILE A 742 -4.30 26.98 29.54
CA ILE A 742 -5.13 25.79 29.36
C ILE A 742 -5.81 25.50 30.70
N LEU A 743 -7.08 25.09 30.67
CA LEU A 743 -7.94 24.94 31.84
C LEU A 743 -7.54 23.75 32.71
N SER A 744 -6.57 23.94 33.59
CA SER A 744 -6.15 22.99 34.62
C SER A 744 -6.95 23.12 35.92
N TYR A 745 -8.28 23.08 35.84
CA TYR A 745 -9.16 23.10 37.04
C TYR A 745 -10.34 22.12 36.92
N ASP A 746 -10.64 21.47 38.06
CA ASP A 746 -11.88 20.76 38.40
C ASP A 746 -12.21 19.41 37.73
N VAL A 747 -11.29 18.45 37.76
CA VAL A 747 -11.60 16.99 37.66
C VAL A 747 -11.30 16.20 38.96
N TYR A 748 -10.52 16.77 39.89
CA TYR A 748 -10.20 16.16 41.21
C TYR A 748 -10.68 16.99 42.42
N GLY A 749 -11.51 18.01 42.19
CA GLY A 749 -12.04 18.93 43.21
C GLY A 749 -13.37 18.51 43.84
N GLY A 750 -13.61 17.21 44.05
CA GLY A 750 -14.87 16.72 44.62
C GLY A 750 -14.72 15.31 45.23
N ILE A 751 -15.39 15.09 46.36
CA ILE A 751 -15.33 13.85 47.18
C ILE A 751 -14.00 13.69 47.94
N MET A 752 -13.82 14.56 48.94
CA MET A 752 -12.98 14.31 50.13
C MET A 752 -13.65 14.92 51.35
N THR A 753 -14.62 14.21 51.93
CA THR A 753 -15.05 14.42 53.32
C THR A 753 -15.21 13.07 54.01
N SER A 754 -14.49 12.93 55.14
CA SER A 754 -14.62 11.92 56.21
C SER A 754 -14.37 10.42 55.91
N SER A 755 -13.30 9.94 56.56
CA SER A 755 -13.12 8.63 57.22
C SER A 755 -13.06 7.33 56.40
N GLY A 756 -12.00 6.53 56.65
CA GLY A 756 -12.06 5.07 56.44
C GLY A 756 -10.85 4.40 55.78
N ASP A 757 -9.71 4.39 56.46
CA ASP A 757 -8.66 3.35 56.50
C ASP A 757 -8.35 2.40 55.28
N LYS A 758 -7.03 2.29 55.01
CA LYS A 758 -6.27 1.15 54.39
C LYS A 758 -6.27 0.86 52.88
N SER A 759 -5.09 1.17 52.34
CA SER A 759 -4.26 0.37 51.41
C SER A 759 -4.82 -0.06 50.06
N ASP A 760 -4.48 0.73 49.03
CA ASP A 760 -4.11 0.19 47.73
C ASP A 760 -2.94 1.00 47.12
N SER A 761 -2.11 0.34 46.31
CA SER A 761 -0.85 0.90 45.82
C SER A 761 -1.05 1.98 44.75
N LYS A 762 -0.99 3.25 45.15
CA LYS A 762 -0.92 4.37 44.21
C LYS A 762 0.41 4.37 43.45
N ILE A 763 0.35 4.27 42.12
CA ILE A 763 1.46 4.66 41.26
C ILE A 763 1.54 6.19 41.33
N ASP A 764 2.63 6.71 41.89
CA ASP A 764 2.87 8.15 41.96
C ASP A 764 3.22 8.68 40.55
N GLY A 765 2.43 9.64 40.06
CA GLY A 765 2.72 10.31 38.79
C GLY A 765 4.11 10.97 38.78
N GLY A 766 4.64 11.32 39.96
CA GLY A 766 5.97 11.90 40.20
C GLY A 766 7.12 11.29 39.37
N ASP A 767 7.13 9.98 39.18
CA ASP A 767 8.21 9.28 38.47
C ASP A 767 8.07 9.28 36.95
N ILE A 768 6.85 9.45 36.42
CA ILE A 768 6.63 9.66 34.98
C ILE A 768 7.19 11.03 34.57
N TYR A 769 6.88 12.09 35.33
CA TYR A 769 7.36 13.45 35.05
C TYR A 769 8.91 13.54 35.00
N LYS A 770 9.61 12.89 35.94
CA LYS A 770 11.09 12.87 35.99
C LYS A 770 11.74 12.08 34.85
N SER A 771 11.01 11.12 34.29
CA SER A 771 11.53 10.23 33.23
C SER A 771 11.46 10.89 31.87
N VAL A 772 10.33 11.54 31.53
CA VAL A 772 10.15 12.26 30.25
C VAL A 772 11.13 13.44 30.13
N GLY A 773 11.26 14.29 31.16
CA GLY A 773 12.19 15.42 31.14
C GLY A 773 13.69 15.04 31.09
N LYS A 774 14.04 13.77 31.28
CA LYS A 774 15.40 13.24 31.07
C LYS A 774 15.64 12.66 29.66
N LEU A 775 14.57 12.23 28.97
CA LEU A 775 14.65 11.66 27.62
C LEU A 775 14.92 12.73 26.55
N GLU A 776 14.28 13.89 26.69
CA GLU A 776 14.36 15.00 25.75
C GLU A 776 15.79 15.52 25.55
N LYS A 777 16.55 15.72 26.63
CA LYS A 777 17.95 16.21 26.61
C LYS A 777 18.97 15.26 25.98
N LYS A 778 18.57 14.09 25.47
CA LYS A 778 19.48 13.10 24.90
C LYS A 778 19.10 12.52 23.54
N ASN A 779 17.82 12.50 23.12
CA ASN A 779 17.47 11.91 21.82
C ASN A 779 16.13 12.45 21.25
N PRO A 780 16.14 13.23 20.15
CA PRO A 780 14.94 13.78 19.51
C PRO A 780 13.93 12.76 18.98
N GLN A 781 14.35 11.53 18.67
CA GLN A 781 13.43 10.47 18.20
C GLN A 781 12.43 10.08 19.29
N SER A 782 12.81 10.22 20.57
CA SER A 782 11.94 9.98 21.73
C SER A 782 10.71 10.88 21.73
N VAL A 783 10.89 12.15 21.36
CA VAL A 783 9.81 13.14 21.30
C VAL A 783 8.87 12.82 20.13
N ARG A 784 9.41 12.46 18.95
CA ARG A 784 8.59 12.02 17.80
C ARG A 784 7.69 10.84 18.18
N ILE A 785 8.25 9.83 18.84
CA ILE A 785 7.49 8.62 19.19
C ILE A 785 6.45 8.90 20.28
N LEU A 786 6.72 9.77 21.26
CA LEU A 786 5.71 10.25 22.21
C LEU A 786 4.58 11.03 21.52
N ILE A 787 4.90 11.88 20.53
CA ILE A 787 3.89 12.60 19.73
C ILE A 787 3.04 11.61 18.92
N TYR A 788 3.66 10.68 18.19
CA TYR A 788 2.91 9.63 17.49
C TYR A 788 2.07 8.78 18.46
N SER A 789 2.56 8.48 19.67
CA SER A 789 1.82 7.78 20.74
C SER A 789 0.56 8.56 21.15
N ALA A 790 0.67 9.86 21.42
CA ALA A 790 -0.47 10.70 21.77
C ALA A 790 -1.50 10.79 20.62
N LEU A 791 -1.01 10.95 19.38
CA LEU A 791 -1.85 10.94 18.18
C LEU A 791 -2.52 9.57 17.93
N THR A 792 -1.90 8.46 18.38
CA THR A 792 -2.47 7.09 18.38
C THR A 792 -3.78 7.09 19.11
N ILE A 793 -3.74 7.59 20.34
CA ILE A 793 -4.81 7.44 21.32
C ILE A 793 -5.95 8.35 20.89
N LEU A 794 -5.63 9.56 20.45
CA LEU A 794 -6.58 10.48 19.86
C LEU A 794 -7.24 9.87 18.60
N TRP A 795 -6.49 9.26 17.67
CA TRP A 795 -7.07 8.64 16.47
C TRP A 795 -7.87 7.35 16.77
N ALA A 796 -7.41 6.51 17.69
CA ALA A 796 -8.10 5.30 18.12
C ALA A 796 -9.44 5.61 18.79
N VAL A 797 -9.45 6.62 19.67
CA VAL A 797 -10.67 7.08 20.33
C VAL A 797 -11.59 7.77 19.31
N HIS A 798 -11.06 8.53 18.33
CA HIS A 798 -11.84 9.08 17.20
C HIS A 798 -12.55 7.97 16.41
N ARG A 799 -11.80 6.96 15.93
CA ARG A 799 -12.35 5.79 15.21
C ARG A 799 -13.42 5.05 16.02
N ARG A 800 -13.20 4.84 17.33
CA ARG A 800 -14.18 4.16 18.22
C ARG A 800 -15.47 4.98 18.40
N ILE A 801 -15.38 6.31 18.44
CA ILE A 801 -16.56 7.18 18.53
C ILE A 801 -17.33 7.23 17.20
N GLU A 802 -16.63 7.29 16.06
CA GLU A 802 -17.26 7.20 14.73
C GLU A 802 -17.93 5.83 14.49
N ALA A 803 -17.36 4.73 15.00
CA ALA A 803 -18.02 3.42 14.99
C ALA A 803 -19.35 3.42 15.79
N LYS A 804 -19.39 4.07 16.97
CA LYS A 804 -20.67 4.27 17.69
C LYS A 804 -21.66 5.11 16.88
N ARG A 805 -21.17 6.06 16.09
CA ARG A 805 -21.98 6.99 15.28
C ARG A 805 -22.68 6.27 14.13
N SER A 806 -21.97 5.46 13.36
CA SER A 806 -22.56 4.64 12.30
C SER A 806 -23.54 3.59 12.84
N GLN A 807 -23.33 3.10 14.07
CA GLN A 807 -24.22 2.15 14.75
C GLN A 807 -25.45 2.80 15.43
N GLY A 808 -25.56 4.13 15.44
CA GLY A 808 -26.65 4.84 16.13
C GLY A 808 -26.54 4.85 17.67
N CYS A 809 -25.45 4.34 18.25
CA CYS A 809 -25.17 4.28 19.68
C CYS A 809 -24.46 5.54 20.22
N PHE A 810 -24.50 6.63 19.46
CA PHE A 810 -23.74 7.86 19.71
C PHE A 810 -24.52 8.84 20.58
N ASN A 811 -23.95 9.20 21.74
CA ASN A 811 -24.59 10.10 22.69
C ASN A 811 -23.99 11.52 22.64
N LYS A 812 -24.54 12.42 23.46
CA LYS A 812 -24.14 13.83 23.50
C LYS A 812 -22.70 14.03 24.00
N ASP A 813 -22.24 13.19 24.91
CA ASP A 813 -20.90 13.26 25.50
C ASP A 813 -19.85 12.72 24.53
N ASP A 814 -20.14 11.62 23.82
CA ASP A 814 -19.37 11.13 22.66
C ASP A 814 -19.19 12.25 21.60
N GLY A 815 -20.23 13.05 21.34
CA GLY A 815 -20.14 14.20 20.42
C GLY A 815 -19.32 15.39 20.94
N ILE A 816 -19.27 15.62 22.25
CA ILE A 816 -18.37 16.62 22.86
C ILE A 816 -16.93 16.12 22.80
N LEU A 817 -16.74 14.82 23.06
CA LEU A 817 -15.46 14.11 23.09
C LEU A 817 -14.80 14.07 21.71
N LEU A 818 -15.55 13.69 20.68
CA LEU A 818 -15.13 13.70 19.27
C LEU A 818 -14.59 15.09 18.89
N ARG A 819 -15.38 16.12 19.18
CA ARG A 819 -15.02 17.52 18.93
C ARG A 819 -13.78 17.98 19.70
N GLN A 820 -13.56 17.49 20.93
CA GLN A 820 -12.34 17.77 21.69
C GLN A 820 -11.11 17.10 21.08
N ILE A 821 -11.25 15.85 20.59
CA ILE A 821 -10.19 15.12 19.90
C ILE A 821 -9.82 15.82 18.60
N GLU A 822 -10.80 16.19 17.79
CA GLU A 822 -10.62 16.96 16.55
C GLU A 822 -9.96 18.33 16.83
N LEU A 823 -10.33 19.00 17.94
CA LEU A 823 -9.66 20.24 18.37
C LEU A 823 -8.21 20.05 18.81
N MET A 824 -7.86 18.94 19.46
CA MET A 824 -6.47 18.64 19.84
C MET A 824 -5.61 18.28 18.63
N LEU A 825 -6.13 17.45 17.73
CA LEU A 825 -5.50 17.07 16.46
C LEU A 825 -5.31 18.27 15.52
N SER A 826 -6.18 19.28 15.59
CA SER A 826 -6.13 20.46 14.71
C SER A 826 -5.36 21.68 15.25
N LYS A 827 -5.21 21.88 16.57
CA LYS A 827 -4.64 23.13 17.13
C LYS A 827 -3.25 23.05 17.75
N ASN A 828 -2.87 21.93 18.37
CA ASN A 828 -1.61 21.88 19.15
C ASN A 828 -0.43 21.27 18.37
N TYR A 829 -0.71 20.49 17.32
CA TYR A 829 0.30 19.75 16.55
C TYR A 829 1.39 20.66 15.93
N ASP A 830 1.01 21.70 15.19
CA ASP A 830 1.95 22.43 14.32
C ASP A 830 2.98 23.24 15.12
N LYS A 831 2.56 23.84 16.24
CA LYS A 831 3.45 24.68 17.08
C LYS A 831 4.57 23.89 17.75
N GLN A 832 4.30 22.64 18.13
CA GLN A 832 5.23 21.72 18.81
C GLN A 832 6.16 21.01 17.81
N TRP A 833 5.74 20.85 16.55
CA TRP A 833 6.58 20.27 15.50
C TRP A 833 7.55 21.28 14.88
N LEU A 834 7.12 22.55 14.71
CA LEU A 834 7.94 23.62 14.13
C LEU A 834 9.07 24.09 15.05
N SER A 835 8.85 24.10 16.37
CA SER A 835 9.81 24.48 17.40
C SER A 835 10.97 23.47 17.51
N VAL A 836 10.65 22.17 17.61
CA VAL A 836 11.62 21.06 17.62
C VAL A 836 12.49 21.05 16.34
N ARG A 837 11.93 21.45 15.20
CA ARG A 837 12.66 21.53 13.91
C ARG A 837 13.71 22.64 13.89
N ASN A 838 13.43 23.81 14.45
CA ASN A 838 14.28 25.00 14.29
C ASN A 838 15.60 24.94 15.09
N GLN A 839 15.72 24.06 16.09
CA GLN A 839 16.97 23.90 16.86
C GLN A 839 17.93 22.86 16.23
N GLY A 840 17.43 21.95 15.39
CA GLY A 840 18.23 20.89 14.75
C GLY A 840 19.23 21.37 13.68
N HIS A 841 19.22 22.65 13.33
CA HIS A 841 20.17 23.26 12.37
C HIS A 841 21.22 24.19 13.03
N GLN A 842 21.29 24.26 14.37
CA GLN A 842 22.30 25.06 15.11
C GLN A 842 23.07 24.24 16.17
N SER A 843 23.38 22.97 15.86
CA SER A 843 24.32 22.13 16.64
C SER A 843 25.25 21.35 15.73
#